data_AF-F2U2T3-F1
#
_entry.id   AF-F2U2T3-F1
#
_cell.length_a   1.000
_cell.length_b   1.000
_cell.length_c   1.000
_cell.angle_alpha   90.00
_cell.angle_beta   90.00
_cell.angle_gamma   90.00
#
_symmetry.space_group_name_H-M   'P 1'
#
loop_
_entity.id
_entity.type
_entity.pdbx_description
1 polymer ?
#
loop_
_entity_poly.entity_id
_entity_poly.type
_entity_poly.pdbx_seq_one_letter_code
_entity_poly.pdbx_strand_id
1 'polypeptide(L)'
;MMMMCLGSWVAVVVCCCCCLLMGGVDGSAVRGGGTTTTANYYVDVRGSDDGDGSQAHPFRTVQRAQAAARSAAKSGGVNVYLNNGTFFLNSTLVFTPQDSGLSASQPIVYQSTSKTNPAQLTSAVEITGWKKVGNTTLGHIWEAPLPAGVDFFHQLWINGRRQHVARQPTRAYEKATPNSVIFKPGQLTAVPHNLDDAYVVLYESWTASLHQIASIDMDTRNITLKTTYNNKWSGSAAGSRYYLASIVEALPTPGYFYVDRHARTVSLCTNNKTDPNAEKVVAATQIELIRVQGNATAGQFVRNIHFRNLDIRYSAVDVSTCFSSSCDAQSADFLTTATIHITGGDDGSWCYSLCSHDAVVAEGCGVLAQLVAHTIIQHNLIFNFSYGVFNSSLTQSHVADVGAGGVRVGVGMTDIGLSLLSDMGCVYTLGKQPGTQVINNICHTVYTYNYGGWGLYTDEGSSYIQLRDNIVFHTKCAGVHQHYGTDNTFSNNILAEVNTLTCDAAIRSSQHPGNCTAAAPDGACSSFTFDTNIVYVRDYDVFDATIPTGFQNMTFDNNTYWKGDKTPIVFPEKKTFKQWKAEGKDVHSVIADPQFVDGTHNDWSRFNSNSPALKLGFKPINISQVGPVALDSPLLFDHHEHVRRFVDEGALHHIIVW
;
A
#
# COMPACT_ATOMS: atom_id res chain seq x y z
N MET A 1 1.94 -46.95 31.02
CA MET A 1 2.09 -48.36 30.61
C MET A 1 2.37 -48.35 29.11
N MET A 2 3.61 -48.38 28.60
CA MET A 2 4.92 -48.87 29.08
C MET A 2 5.14 -50.39 28.94
N MET A 3 5.87 -50.77 27.88
CA MET A 3 6.76 -51.93 27.65
C MET A 3 7.43 -51.63 26.27
N MET A 4 8.75 -51.63 26.00
CA MET A 4 9.92 -52.46 26.42
C MET A 4 9.75 -53.94 26.07
N CYS A 5 10.72 -54.68 25.50
CA CYS A 5 12.13 -54.42 25.13
C CYS A 5 12.53 -55.39 23.97
N LEU A 6 13.71 -55.46 23.32
CA LEU A 6 15.10 -54.92 23.42
C LEU A 6 15.61 -54.70 21.94
N GLY A 7 16.87 -54.44 21.55
CA GLY A 7 18.17 -54.32 22.25
C GLY A 7 19.36 -54.02 21.30
N SER A 8 20.54 -53.77 21.87
CA SER A 8 21.71 -53.16 21.18
C SER A 8 22.95 -54.07 21.15
N TRP A 9 23.91 -53.81 20.25
CA TRP A 9 25.29 -54.34 20.32
C TRP A 9 26.36 -53.33 19.87
N VAL A 10 27.59 -53.50 20.39
CA VAL A 10 28.71 -52.53 20.39
C VAL A 10 30.03 -53.33 20.46
N ALA A 11 31.18 -52.97 19.87
CA ALA A 11 31.53 -52.13 18.70
C ALA A 11 33.04 -52.35 18.40
N VAL A 12 33.88 -51.33 18.64
CA VAL A 12 35.36 -51.33 18.72
C VAL A 12 36.15 -51.33 17.39
N VAL A 13 37.26 -50.58 17.40
CA VAL A 13 38.16 -50.26 16.28
C VAL A 13 39.59 -50.74 16.62
N VAL A 14 40.31 -51.31 15.65
CA VAL A 14 41.79 -51.42 15.67
C VAL A 14 42.33 -51.11 14.26
N CYS A 15 43.55 -50.56 14.19
CA CYS A 15 44.20 -50.04 12.98
C CYS A 15 45.49 -50.81 12.67
N CYS A 16 45.87 -50.97 11.39
CA CYS A 16 47.29 -50.83 10.97
C CYS A 16 47.56 -50.83 9.44
N CYS A 17 48.52 -49.97 9.07
CA CYS A 17 49.57 -50.10 8.04
C CYS A 17 49.24 -50.30 6.53
N CYS A 18 49.97 -49.52 5.71
CA CYS A 18 50.05 -49.62 4.26
C CYS A 18 51.09 -50.66 3.80
N CYS A 19 50.99 -51.19 2.57
CA CYS A 19 51.91 -50.84 1.47
C CYS A 19 51.71 -51.59 0.12
N LEU A 20 51.95 -50.85 -0.96
CA LEU A 20 52.49 -51.26 -2.28
C LEU A 20 51.68 -52.13 -3.29
N LEU A 21 51.31 -51.43 -4.37
CA LEU A 21 51.49 -51.78 -5.81
C LEU A 21 50.52 -52.74 -6.57
N MET A 22 49.82 -52.10 -7.51
CA MET A 22 49.51 -52.54 -8.89
C MET A 22 48.64 -53.78 -9.15
N GLY A 23 47.40 -53.53 -9.61
CA GLY A 23 46.65 -54.47 -10.46
C GLY A 23 45.15 -54.23 -10.50
N GLY A 24 44.57 -54.10 -11.69
CA GLY A 24 43.12 -54.16 -11.91
C GLY A 24 42.39 -52.80 -11.99
N VAL A 25 41.63 -52.62 -13.07
CA VAL A 25 40.69 -51.51 -13.25
C VAL A 25 39.42 -51.81 -12.45
N ASP A 26 38.90 -50.81 -11.72
CA ASP A 26 37.52 -50.87 -11.21
C ASP A 26 36.76 -49.55 -11.44
N GLY A 27 35.53 -49.67 -11.93
CA GLY A 27 34.79 -48.59 -12.58
C GLY A 27 34.11 -47.61 -11.62
N SER A 28 34.89 -46.75 -10.97
CA SER A 28 34.35 -45.69 -10.10
C SER A 28 33.58 -44.63 -10.90
N ALA A 29 32.26 -44.82 -11.04
CA ALA A 29 31.38 -43.84 -11.66
C ALA A 29 31.29 -42.56 -10.80
N VAL A 30 32.13 -41.58 -11.13
CA VAL A 30 32.10 -40.24 -10.50
C VAL A 30 30.71 -39.64 -10.73
N ARG A 31 29.92 -39.50 -9.66
CA ARG A 31 28.77 -38.60 -9.65
C ARG A 31 29.29 -37.19 -9.78
N GLY A 32 29.36 -36.70 -11.02
CA GLY A 32 29.72 -35.32 -11.30
C GLY A 32 28.80 -34.38 -10.53
N GLY A 33 29.38 -33.43 -9.79
CA GLY A 33 28.62 -32.34 -9.21
C GLY A 33 28.01 -31.52 -10.35
N GLY A 34 26.73 -31.72 -10.61
CA GLY A 34 26.03 -31.04 -11.69
C GLY A 34 26.08 -29.54 -11.48
N THR A 35 26.79 -28.82 -12.36
CA THR A 35 26.81 -27.36 -12.39
C THR A 35 25.38 -26.88 -12.60
N THR A 36 24.78 -26.25 -11.59
CA THR A 36 23.41 -25.76 -11.61
C THR A 36 23.29 -24.55 -12.53
N THR A 37 23.17 -24.81 -13.84
CA THR A 37 23.07 -23.79 -14.88
C THR A 37 21.79 -22.97 -14.72
N THR A 38 21.93 -21.72 -14.27
CA THR A 38 20.86 -20.72 -14.32
C THR A 38 20.62 -20.32 -15.77
N ALA A 39 19.40 -20.50 -16.26
CA ALA A 39 19.00 -20.02 -17.59
C ALA A 39 18.86 -18.49 -17.57
N ASN A 40 19.19 -17.83 -18.67
CA ASN A 40 19.06 -16.37 -18.81
C ASN A 40 18.27 -16.05 -20.07
N TYR A 41 17.10 -15.44 -19.92
CA TYR A 41 16.29 -14.93 -21.01
C TYR A 41 16.27 -13.41 -21.01
N TYR A 42 16.08 -12.80 -22.18
CA TYR A 42 16.04 -11.36 -22.39
C TYR A 42 14.75 -10.96 -23.11
N VAL A 43 14.23 -9.77 -22.78
CA VAL A 43 13.03 -9.18 -23.37
C VAL A 43 13.35 -7.75 -23.78
N ASP A 44 13.07 -7.38 -25.03
CA ASP A 44 13.30 -6.03 -25.59
C ASP A 44 12.07 -5.60 -26.38
N VAL A 45 11.71 -4.32 -26.32
CA VAL A 45 10.55 -3.78 -27.07
C VAL A 45 10.69 -3.91 -28.59
N ARG A 46 11.91 -4.15 -29.09
CA ARG A 46 12.26 -4.45 -30.49
C ARG A 46 12.56 -5.94 -30.76
N GLY A 47 12.38 -6.80 -29.77
CA GLY A 47 12.62 -8.25 -29.88
C GLY A 47 11.57 -8.97 -30.73
N SER A 48 11.66 -10.31 -30.80
CA SER A 48 10.64 -11.17 -31.41
C SER A 48 10.35 -12.38 -30.54
N ASP A 49 9.08 -12.75 -30.44
CA ASP A 49 8.66 -13.94 -29.68
C ASP A 49 8.97 -15.26 -30.40
N ASP A 50 9.32 -15.20 -31.69
CA ASP A 50 9.93 -16.30 -32.45
C ASP A 50 11.41 -16.53 -32.10
N GLY A 51 12.04 -15.62 -31.33
CA GLY A 51 13.41 -15.74 -30.85
C GLY A 51 13.60 -16.87 -29.84
N ASP A 52 14.86 -17.14 -29.48
CA ASP A 52 15.24 -18.06 -28.41
C ASP A 52 15.24 -17.40 -27.02
N GLY A 53 15.16 -16.06 -26.97
CA GLY A 53 15.25 -15.27 -25.76
C GLY A 53 16.68 -14.98 -25.31
N SER A 54 17.69 -15.27 -26.14
CA SER A 54 19.07 -14.85 -25.89
C SER A 54 19.23 -13.33 -25.94
N GLN A 55 20.37 -12.80 -25.51
CA GLN A 55 20.67 -11.37 -25.62
C GLN A 55 20.77 -10.90 -27.10
N ALA A 56 21.03 -11.81 -28.04
CA ALA A 56 21.06 -11.52 -29.47
C ALA A 56 19.68 -11.59 -30.13
N HIS A 57 18.80 -12.48 -29.65
CA HIS A 57 17.45 -12.68 -30.15
C HIS A 57 16.43 -12.65 -28.99
N PRO A 58 16.28 -11.49 -28.31
CA PRO A 58 15.41 -11.36 -27.15
C PRO A 58 13.93 -11.52 -27.54
N PHE A 59 13.13 -12.00 -26.60
CA PHE A 59 11.68 -12.01 -26.72
C PHE A 59 11.13 -10.58 -26.83
N ARG A 60 9.94 -10.44 -27.40
CA ARG A 60 9.21 -9.17 -27.46
C ARG A 60 8.29 -8.98 -26.27
N THR A 61 7.68 -10.06 -25.78
CA THR A 61 6.69 -10.03 -24.69
C THR A 61 7.16 -10.75 -23.42
N VAL A 62 6.66 -10.26 -22.28
CA VAL A 62 6.92 -10.87 -20.97
C VAL A 62 6.19 -12.21 -20.84
N GLN A 63 5.02 -12.36 -21.49
CA GLN A 63 4.27 -13.61 -21.61
C GLN A 63 5.10 -14.71 -22.29
N ARG A 64 5.79 -14.40 -23.41
CA ARG A 64 6.68 -15.34 -24.09
C ARG A 64 7.87 -15.75 -23.21
N ALA A 65 8.42 -14.81 -22.46
CA ALA A 65 9.49 -15.05 -21.51
C ALA A 65 9.03 -15.90 -20.31
N GLN A 66 7.80 -15.71 -19.82
CA GLN A 66 7.19 -16.54 -18.78
C GLN A 66 7.07 -18.00 -19.23
N ALA A 67 6.57 -18.25 -20.45
CA ALA A 67 6.48 -19.60 -21.00
C ALA A 67 7.85 -20.30 -21.13
N ALA A 68 8.91 -19.54 -21.46
CA ALA A 68 10.29 -20.03 -21.47
C ALA A 68 10.79 -20.34 -20.04
N ALA A 69 10.59 -19.42 -19.09
CA ALA A 69 11.01 -19.57 -17.71
C ALA A 69 10.31 -20.75 -17.00
N ARG A 70 9.00 -20.91 -17.17
CA ARG A 70 8.17 -22.07 -16.74
C ARG A 70 8.72 -23.41 -17.25
N SER A 71 9.39 -23.39 -18.40
CA SER A 71 10.01 -24.58 -18.99
C SER A 71 11.40 -24.84 -18.42
N ALA A 72 12.23 -23.80 -18.31
CA ALA A 72 13.61 -23.89 -17.81
C ALA A 72 13.71 -24.13 -16.29
N ALA A 73 12.77 -23.61 -15.50
CA ALA A 73 12.76 -23.74 -14.03
C ALA A 73 12.70 -25.19 -13.53
N LYS A 74 12.31 -26.13 -14.39
CA LYS A 74 12.33 -27.58 -14.11
C LYS A 74 13.75 -28.14 -13.99
N SER A 75 14.76 -27.41 -14.47
CA SER A 75 16.16 -27.84 -14.55
C SER A 75 17.12 -26.97 -13.74
N GLY A 76 16.67 -25.82 -13.22
CA GLY A 76 17.51 -24.91 -12.45
C GLY A 76 16.87 -23.56 -12.16
N GLY A 77 17.68 -22.57 -11.76
CA GLY A 77 17.22 -21.20 -11.62
C GLY A 77 17.03 -20.52 -12.98
N VAL A 78 16.29 -19.42 -13.03
CA VAL A 78 16.05 -18.65 -14.26
C VAL A 78 16.13 -17.15 -13.97
N ASN A 79 16.88 -16.40 -14.76
CA ASN A 79 16.76 -14.95 -14.84
C ASN A 79 16.02 -14.56 -16.12
N VAL A 80 15.12 -13.58 -16.03
CA VAL A 80 14.42 -12.96 -17.15
C VAL A 80 14.71 -11.46 -17.10
N TYR A 81 15.50 -10.99 -18.06
CA TYR A 81 16.05 -9.64 -18.13
C TYR A 81 15.23 -8.76 -19.09
N LEU A 82 14.52 -7.77 -18.54
CA LEU A 82 13.73 -6.82 -19.31
C LEU A 82 14.57 -5.57 -19.61
N ASN A 83 14.85 -5.31 -20.89
CA ASN A 83 15.52 -4.08 -21.31
C ASN A 83 14.67 -2.84 -21.04
N ASN A 84 15.31 -1.67 -21.03
CA ASN A 84 14.62 -0.39 -20.89
C ASN A 84 13.57 -0.21 -22.02
N GLY A 85 12.34 0.13 -21.63
CA GLY A 85 11.21 0.35 -22.53
C GLY A 85 9.86 0.11 -21.85
N THR A 86 8.77 0.45 -22.55
CA THR A 86 7.39 0.13 -22.13
C THR A 86 6.92 -1.16 -22.81
N PHE A 87 6.64 -2.18 -22.02
CA PHE A 87 6.03 -3.44 -22.43
C PHE A 87 4.53 -3.39 -22.14
N PHE A 88 3.74 -3.35 -23.21
CA PHE A 88 2.28 -3.33 -23.12
C PHE A 88 1.73 -4.75 -22.91
N LEU A 89 1.05 -4.95 -21.78
CA LEU A 89 0.38 -6.19 -21.42
C LEU A 89 -1.06 -6.16 -21.98
N ASN A 90 -1.32 -6.99 -22.98
CA ASN A 90 -2.66 -7.19 -23.56
C ASN A 90 -3.57 -8.09 -22.70
N SER A 91 -3.06 -8.60 -21.59
CA SER A 91 -3.68 -9.59 -20.71
C SER A 91 -2.87 -9.67 -19.41
N THR A 92 -3.54 -10.01 -18.31
CA THR A 92 -2.91 -10.21 -16.98
C THR A 92 -1.85 -11.31 -17.03
N LEU A 93 -0.66 -11.03 -16.51
CA LEU A 93 0.41 -12.02 -16.40
C LEU A 93 0.16 -12.92 -15.18
N VAL A 94 -0.53 -14.05 -15.42
CA VAL A 94 -0.91 -15.01 -14.36
C VAL A 94 0.19 -16.02 -14.13
N PHE A 95 0.67 -16.11 -12.89
CA PHE A 95 1.62 -17.10 -12.39
C PHE A 95 0.88 -18.16 -11.57
N THR A 96 1.04 -19.42 -11.96
CA THR A 96 0.41 -20.59 -11.33
C THR A 96 1.49 -21.55 -10.80
N PRO A 97 1.18 -22.62 -10.04
CA PRO A 97 2.21 -23.46 -9.39
C PRO A 97 3.29 -24.02 -10.33
N GLN A 98 2.99 -24.12 -11.62
CA GLN A 98 3.91 -24.53 -12.69
C GLN A 98 5.03 -23.51 -12.98
N ASP A 99 4.85 -22.22 -12.61
CA ASP A 99 5.85 -21.16 -12.71
C ASP A 99 6.81 -21.11 -11.51
N SER A 100 6.75 -22.07 -10.59
CA SER A 100 7.59 -22.05 -9.40
C SER A 100 9.07 -22.23 -9.74
N GLY A 101 9.93 -21.43 -9.11
CA GLY A 101 11.38 -21.68 -9.11
C GLY A 101 11.71 -22.95 -8.33
N LEU A 102 12.72 -23.71 -8.79
CA LEU A 102 13.05 -25.05 -8.31
C LEU A 102 13.33 -25.12 -6.81
N SER A 103 13.93 -24.07 -6.25
CA SER A 103 14.20 -23.91 -4.82
C SER A 103 14.48 -22.44 -4.48
N ALA A 104 14.60 -22.10 -3.20
CA ALA A 104 14.98 -20.75 -2.78
C ALA A 104 16.39 -20.33 -3.27
N SER A 105 17.29 -21.29 -3.51
CA SER A 105 18.60 -21.06 -4.14
C SER A 105 18.59 -21.14 -5.67
N GLN A 106 17.46 -21.54 -6.27
CA GLN A 106 17.24 -21.63 -7.72
C GLN A 106 15.87 -21.04 -8.10
N PRO A 107 15.64 -19.74 -7.84
CA PRO A 107 14.37 -19.05 -8.15
C PRO A 107 14.21 -18.74 -9.65
N ILE A 108 13.01 -18.31 -10.03
CA ILE A 108 12.80 -17.50 -11.24
C ILE A 108 12.89 -16.01 -10.84
N VAL A 109 13.60 -15.20 -11.62
CA VAL A 109 13.82 -13.76 -11.33
C VAL A 109 13.48 -12.92 -12.56
N TYR A 110 12.34 -12.22 -12.53
CA TYR A 110 11.99 -11.20 -13.52
C TYR A 110 12.60 -9.88 -13.11
N GLN A 111 13.48 -9.30 -13.91
CA GLN A 111 14.18 -8.08 -13.52
C GLN A 111 14.57 -7.19 -14.70
N SER A 112 14.64 -5.87 -14.51
CA SER A 112 15.21 -5.01 -15.56
C SER A 112 16.74 -5.13 -15.62
N THR A 113 17.30 -4.90 -16.82
CA THR A 113 18.73 -4.69 -17.01
C THR A 113 19.19 -3.30 -16.57
N SER A 114 18.28 -2.33 -16.54
CA SER A 114 18.52 -0.96 -16.11
C SER A 114 18.18 -0.78 -14.63
N LYS A 115 19.02 -0.04 -13.90
CA LYS A 115 18.79 0.33 -12.50
C LYS A 115 18.00 1.63 -12.37
N THR A 116 18.52 2.72 -12.93
CA THR A 116 17.99 4.09 -12.75
C THR A 116 16.76 4.40 -13.62
N ASN A 117 16.48 3.59 -14.63
CA ASN A 117 15.30 3.73 -15.49
C ASN A 117 14.74 2.33 -15.83
N PRO A 118 13.95 1.71 -14.92
CA PRO A 118 13.46 0.33 -15.03
C PRO A 118 12.57 0.07 -16.24
N ALA A 119 12.45 -1.21 -16.60
CA ALA A 119 11.48 -1.69 -17.60
C ALA A 119 10.03 -1.48 -17.11
N GLN A 120 9.22 -0.81 -17.93
CA GLN A 120 7.83 -0.50 -17.59
C GLN A 120 6.87 -1.57 -18.08
N LEU A 121 6.03 -2.10 -17.19
CA LEU A 121 4.90 -2.98 -17.49
C LEU A 121 3.60 -2.17 -17.34
N THR A 122 2.74 -2.19 -18.35
CA THR A 122 1.48 -1.45 -18.30
C THR A 122 0.42 -2.03 -19.23
N SER A 123 -0.86 -1.79 -18.95
CA SER A 123 -1.96 -2.01 -19.89
C SER A 123 -2.38 -0.75 -20.67
N ALA A 124 -1.79 0.39 -20.34
CA ALA A 124 -2.31 1.68 -20.75
C ALA A 124 -2.39 1.85 -22.27
N VAL A 125 -3.51 2.41 -22.72
CA VAL A 125 -3.74 2.77 -24.13
C VAL A 125 -3.55 4.27 -24.29
N GLU A 126 -2.76 4.67 -25.29
CA GLU A 126 -2.49 6.07 -25.59
C GLU A 126 -3.67 6.69 -26.36
N ILE A 127 -4.09 7.89 -25.95
CA ILE A 127 -5.21 8.61 -26.55
C ILE A 127 -4.64 9.74 -27.40
N THR A 128 -4.93 9.71 -28.70
CA THR A 128 -4.32 10.59 -29.71
C THR A 128 -5.38 11.23 -30.61
N GLY A 129 -4.99 12.27 -31.36
CA GLY A 129 -5.89 12.98 -32.28
C GLY A 129 -6.81 13.99 -31.59
N TRP A 130 -6.34 14.61 -30.51
CA TRP A 130 -7.09 15.59 -29.72
C TRP A 130 -7.36 16.87 -30.51
N LYS A 131 -8.63 17.23 -30.64
CA LYS A 131 -9.09 18.48 -31.26
C LYS A 131 -9.52 19.44 -30.17
N LYS A 132 -9.08 20.70 -30.23
CA LYS A 132 -9.57 21.74 -29.33
C LYS A 132 -11.00 22.12 -29.72
N VAL A 133 -11.96 21.85 -28.84
CA VAL A 133 -13.40 22.09 -29.06
C VAL A 133 -13.95 23.27 -28.24
N GLY A 134 -13.22 23.74 -27.21
CA GLY A 134 -13.66 24.87 -26.39
C GLY A 134 -12.55 25.58 -25.61
N ASN A 135 -12.95 26.66 -24.93
CA ASN A 135 -12.12 27.40 -23.96
C ASN A 135 -12.90 27.55 -22.66
N THR A 136 -12.20 27.63 -21.54
CA THR A 136 -12.74 28.01 -20.22
C THR A 136 -11.91 29.18 -19.68
N THR A 137 -12.36 29.83 -18.60
CA THR A 137 -11.62 30.94 -17.97
C THR A 137 -10.21 30.53 -17.51
N LEU A 138 -9.98 29.24 -17.27
CA LEU A 138 -8.73 28.69 -16.71
C LEU A 138 -8.01 27.73 -17.67
N GLY A 139 -8.59 27.44 -18.83
CA GLY A 139 -8.20 26.27 -19.60
C GLY A 139 -8.80 26.11 -20.99
N HIS A 140 -8.61 24.93 -21.56
CA HIS A 140 -9.02 24.56 -22.92
C HIS A 140 -9.71 23.21 -22.89
N ILE A 141 -10.84 23.07 -23.60
CA ILE A 141 -11.54 21.80 -23.73
C ILE A 141 -11.10 21.15 -25.05
N TRP A 142 -10.67 19.89 -24.94
CA TRP A 142 -10.22 19.05 -26.04
C TRP A 142 -11.08 17.78 -26.12
N GLU A 143 -11.22 17.23 -27.31
CA GLU A 143 -11.91 15.95 -27.56
C GLU A 143 -11.07 15.05 -28.45
N ALA A 144 -10.99 13.76 -28.12
CA ALA A 144 -10.39 12.71 -28.93
C ALA A 144 -11.35 11.51 -29.07
N PRO A 145 -11.26 10.72 -30.15
CA PRO A 145 -11.99 9.45 -30.25
C PRO A 145 -11.49 8.46 -29.20
N LEU A 146 -12.38 7.59 -28.71
CA LEU A 146 -11.98 6.44 -27.90
C LEU A 146 -11.11 5.47 -28.72
N PRO A 147 -10.03 4.90 -28.14
CA PRO A 147 -9.22 3.90 -28.82
C PRO A 147 -10.02 2.67 -29.27
N ALA A 148 -9.56 2.02 -30.33
CA ALA A 148 -10.19 0.81 -30.84
C ALA A 148 -10.16 -0.32 -29.80
N GLY A 149 -11.32 -0.93 -29.52
CA GLY A 149 -11.48 -1.95 -28.48
C GLY A 149 -11.58 -1.41 -27.05
N VAL A 150 -11.58 -0.09 -26.84
CA VAL A 150 -11.80 0.55 -25.53
C VAL A 150 -13.17 1.21 -25.52
N ASP A 151 -14.08 0.69 -24.70
CA ASP A 151 -15.46 1.19 -24.60
C ASP A 151 -15.67 2.15 -23.43
N PHE A 152 -14.92 2.00 -22.34
CA PHE A 152 -14.95 2.92 -21.20
C PHE A 152 -13.67 2.82 -20.36
N PHE A 153 -13.37 3.84 -19.56
CA PHE A 153 -12.33 3.82 -18.53
C PHE A 153 -12.62 4.87 -17.44
N HIS A 154 -12.16 4.63 -16.21
CA HIS A 154 -12.36 5.53 -15.07
C HIS A 154 -11.06 6.27 -14.67
N GLN A 155 -9.97 6.08 -15.43
CA GLN A 155 -8.63 6.53 -15.09
C GLN A 155 -7.88 7.03 -16.33
N LEU A 156 -7.35 8.26 -16.26
CA LEU A 156 -6.57 8.91 -17.33
C LEU A 156 -5.40 9.72 -16.72
N TRP A 157 -4.26 9.76 -17.40
CA TRP A 157 -3.04 10.47 -17.00
C TRP A 157 -2.46 11.30 -18.15
N ILE A 158 -1.77 12.38 -17.81
CA ILE A 158 -0.94 13.20 -18.71
C ILE A 158 0.48 13.20 -18.13
N ASN A 159 1.46 12.63 -18.83
CA ASN A 159 2.85 12.52 -18.36
C ASN A 159 2.97 11.91 -16.94
N GLY A 160 2.16 10.90 -16.62
CA GLY A 160 2.09 10.29 -15.29
C GLY A 160 1.32 11.09 -14.23
N ARG A 161 0.94 12.35 -14.49
CA ARG A 161 0.04 13.10 -13.60
C ARG A 161 -1.40 12.68 -13.86
N ARG A 162 -2.06 12.12 -12.83
CA ARG A 162 -3.45 11.68 -12.93
C ARG A 162 -4.42 12.85 -13.17
N GLN A 163 -5.44 12.61 -14.00
CA GLN A 163 -6.59 13.47 -14.20
C GLN A 163 -7.84 12.89 -13.48
N HIS A 164 -8.81 13.73 -13.14
CA HIS A 164 -10.03 13.28 -12.46
C HIS A 164 -11.18 13.06 -13.44
N VAL A 165 -12.04 12.07 -13.17
CA VAL A 165 -13.35 11.97 -13.83
C VAL A 165 -14.16 13.23 -13.49
N ALA A 166 -14.80 13.84 -14.48
CA ALA A 166 -15.60 15.05 -14.33
C ALA A 166 -16.71 14.83 -13.29
N ARG A 167 -16.68 15.63 -12.22
CA ARG A 167 -17.50 15.44 -11.02
C ARG A 167 -17.90 16.72 -10.31
N GLN A 168 -19.05 16.72 -9.64
CA GLN A 168 -19.47 17.82 -8.77
C GLN A 168 -20.28 17.32 -7.55
N PRO A 169 -20.17 17.99 -6.38
CA PRO A 169 -19.19 19.03 -6.06
C PRO A 169 -17.75 18.50 -5.98
N THR A 170 -16.76 19.38 -6.13
CA THR A 170 -15.32 19.01 -6.05
C THR A 170 -14.90 18.53 -4.65
N ARG A 171 -15.59 18.98 -3.60
CA ARG A 171 -15.52 18.44 -2.23
C ARG A 171 -16.93 17.99 -1.80
N ALA A 172 -17.04 16.79 -1.25
CA ALA A 172 -18.29 16.06 -1.05
C ALA A 172 -19.07 16.47 0.22
N TYR A 173 -20.37 16.78 0.11
CA TYR A 173 -21.19 17.25 1.24
C TYR A 173 -22.65 16.76 1.25
N GLU A 174 -22.99 16.07 2.36
CA GLU A 174 -24.32 15.93 3.00
C GLU A 174 -25.40 14.95 2.48
N LYS A 175 -25.98 14.28 3.48
CA LYS A 175 -27.22 13.48 3.59
C LYS A 175 -27.74 12.72 2.35
N ALA A 176 -27.47 11.42 2.37
CA ALA A 176 -28.17 10.39 1.61
C ALA A 176 -29.28 9.71 2.44
N THR A 177 -30.18 8.99 1.77
CA THR A 177 -31.16 8.04 2.33
C THR A 177 -31.09 6.75 1.50
N PRO A 178 -31.45 5.55 1.99
CA PRO A 178 -31.03 4.25 1.40
C PRO A 178 -31.15 4.06 -0.13
N ASN A 179 -32.05 4.80 -0.79
CA ASN A 179 -32.29 4.75 -2.24
C ASN A 179 -32.11 6.12 -2.95
N SER A 180 -31.71 7.19 -2.25
CA SER A 180 -31.64 8.54 -2.81
C SER A 180 -30.64 9.48 -2.15
N VAL A 181 -30.29 10.57 -2.83
CA VAL A 181 -29.41 11.64 -2.34
C VAL A 181 -30.04 13.00 -2.59
N ILE A 182 -30.03 13.87 -1.59
CA ILE A 182 -30.59 15.23 -1.71
C ILE A 182 -29.46 16.21 -2.03
N PHE A 183 -29.56 16.90 -3.17
CA PHE A 183 -28.54 17.85 -3.61
C PHE A 183 -28.79 19.28 -3.16
N LYS A 184 -27.70 20.04 -3.00
CA LYS A 184 -27.75 21.41 -2.48
C LYS A 184 -28.32 22.37 -3.53
N PRO A 185 -29.10 23.40 -3.13
CA PRO A 185 -29.54 24.44 -4.06
C PRO A 185 -28.37 25.02 -4.84
N GLY A 186 -28.47 25.07 -6.17
CA GLY A 186 -27.41 25.56 -7.07
C GLY A 186 -26.29 24.56 -7.40
N GLN A 187 -26.28 23.35 -6.82
CA GLN A 187 -25.30 22.30 -7.16
C GLN A 187 -25.53 21.72 -8.57
N LEU A 188 -26.79 21.61 -8.99
CA LEU A 188 -27.18 21.30 -10.36
C LEU A 188 -28.12 22.39 -10.86
N THR A 189 -27.88 22.87 -12.08
CA THR A 189 -28.72 23.86 -12.78
C THR A 189 -29.71 23.20 -13.75
N ALA A 190 -29.41 21.96 -14.17
CA ALA A 190 -30.25 21.09 -15.00
C ALA A 190 -29.92 19.63 -14.68
N VAL A 191 -30.73 18.70 -15.20
CA VAL A 191 -30.39 17.27 -15.23
C VAL A 191 -29.21 17.06 -16.21
N PRO A 192 -28.14 16.33 -15.84
CA PRO A 192 -27.02 16.01 -16.72
C PRO A 192 -27.44 15.33 -18.03
N HIS A 193 -26.73 15.60 -19.11
CA HIS A 193 -27.07 15.15 -20.46
C HIS A 193 -27.11 13.62 -20.62
N ASN A 194 -26.20 12.91 -19.97
CA ASN A 194 -26.05 11.45 -20.03
C ASN A 194 -26.14 10.89 -18.59
N LEU A 195 -27.25 10.22 -18.26
CA LEU A 195 -27.46 9.58 -16.96
C LEU A 195 -27.09 8.09 -16.92
N ASP A 196 -26.82 7.45 -18.06
CA ASP A 196 -26.44 6.02 -18.11
C ASP A 196 -24.93 5.82 -17.89
N ASP A 197 -24.13 6.85 -18.13
CA ASP A 197 -22.71 6.90 -17.74
C ASP A 197 -22.50 7.54 -16.36
N ALA A 198 -23.49 8.30 -15.85
CA ALA A 198 -23.40 9.03 -14.59
C ALA A 198 -23.63 8.15 -13.35
N TYR A 199 -22.81 8.36 -12.31
CA TYR A 199 -22.91 7.63 -11.05
C TYR A 199 -22.66 8.55 -9.84
N VAL A 200 -23.27 8.17 -8.71
CA VAL A 200 -22.99 8.74 -7.40
C VAL A 200 -21.92 7.90 -6.72
N VAL A 201 -20.94 8.55 -6.11
CA VAL A 201 -20.02 7.92 -5.14
C VAL A 201 -20.43 8.37 -3.76
N LEU A 202 -20.77 7.44 -2.87
CA LEU A 202 -21.02 7.68 -1.44
C LEU A 202 -19.76 7.33 -0.64
N TYR A 203 -19.47 8.07 0.42
CA TYR A 203 -18.38 7.77 1.36
C TYR A 203 -18.92 7.31 2.72
N GLU A 204 -18.44 6.18 3.21
CA GLU A 204 -18.91 5.49 4.41
C GLU A 204 -17.74 5.17 5.36
N SER A 205 -17.13 6.24 5.89
CA SER A 205 -15.94 6.21 6.75
C SER A 205 -14.72 5.53 6.13
N TRP A 206 -14.60 4.20 6.22
CA TRP A 206 -13.47 3.40 5.73
C TRP A 206 -13.75 2.71 4.37
N THR A 207 -14.95 2.88 3.82
CA THR A 207 -15.32 2.37 2.50
C THR A 207 -16.06 3.42 1.67
N ALA A 208 -16.25 3.15 0.38
CA ALA A 208 -17.00 3.99 -0.53
C ALA A 208 -17.78 3.10 -1.52
N SER A 209 -19.03 3.46 -1.79
CA SER A 209 -19.92 2.71 -2.67
C SER A 209 -20.29 3.52 -3.92
N LEU A 210 -20.38 2.84 -5.06
CA LEU A 210 -20.68 3.44 -6.36
C LEU A 210 -22.10 3.03 -6.78
N HIS A 211 -22.93 4.00 -7.15
CA HIS A 211 -24.34 3.78 -7.49
C HIS A 211 -24.73 4.46 -8.80
N GLN A 212 -25.26 3.70 -9.76
CA GLN A 212 -25.85 4.30 -10.96
C GLN A 212 -27.13 5.08 -10.62
N ILE A 213 -27.45 6.08 -11.44
CA ILE A 213 -28.60 6.97 -11.24
C ILE A 213 -29.82 6.44 -12.00
N ALA A 214 -30.98 6.44 -11.34
CA ALA A 214 -32.27 6.09 -11.92
C ALA A 214 -33.04 7.33 -12.40
N SER A 215 -32.98 8.43 -11.65
CA SER A 215 -33.59 9.71 -12.01
C SER A 215 -33.01 10.86 -11.19
N ILE A 216 -33.19 12.09 -11.66
CA ILE A 216 -32.95 13.31 -10.87
C ILE A 216 -34.20 14.18 -10.95
N ASP A 217 -34.78 14.48 -9.78
CA ASP A 217 -35.83 15.47 -9.60
C ASP A 217 -35.19 16.80 -9.21
N MET A 218 -35.41 17.84 -10.01
CA MET A 218 -34.83 19.18 -9.79
C MET A 218 -35.60 20.02 -8.76
N ASP A 219 -36.90 19.76 -8.56
CA ASP A 219 -37.76 20.53 -7.66
C ASP A 219 -37.56 20.09 -6.21
N THR A 220 -37.61 18.76 -5.97
CA THR A 220 -37.28 18.19 -4.65
C THR A 220 -35.77 18.10 -4.41
N ARG A 221 -34.96 18.25 -5.48
CA ARG A 221 -33.50 18.06 -5.53
C ARG A 221 -33.06 16.67 -5.11
N ASN A 222 -33.77 15.64 -5.59
CA ASN A 222 -33.56 14.25 -5.20
C ASN A 222 -33.00 13.42 -6.37
N ILE A 223 -31.78 12.90 -6.21
CA ILE A 223 -31.19 11.88 -7.08
C ILE A 223 -31.68 10.51 -6.58
N THR A 224 -32.38 9.74 -7.42
CA THR A 224 -32.78 8.37 -7.12
C THR A 224 -31.72 7.40 -7.65
N LEU A 225 -31.34 6.39 -6.86
CA LEU A 225 -30.32 5.40 -7.23
C LEU A 225 -30.96 4.16 -7.88
N LYS A 226 -30.28 3.54 -8.86
CA LYS A 226 -30.69 2.24 -9.45
C LYS A 226 -30.44 1.08 -8.47
N THR A 227 -29.38 1.17 -7.66
CA THR A 227 -29.04 0.20 -6.60
C THR A 227 -29.29 0.80 -5.22
N THR A 228 -29.88 0.01 -4.31
CA THR A 228 -29.98 0.34 -2.88
C THR A 228 -28.58 0.41 -2.27
N TYR A 229 -28.27 1.39 -1.42
CA TYR A 229 -27.04 1.36 -0.62
C TYR A 229 -27.28 0.71 0.75
N ASN A 230 -26.25 0.09 1.33
CA ASN A 230 -26.33 -0.54 2.64
C ASN A 230 -26.28 0.51 3.76
N ASN A 231 -27.43 0.80 4.38
CA ASN A 231 -27.51 1.85 5.38
C ASN A 231 -26.80 1.56 6.71
N LYS A 232 -26.21 0.37 6.90
CA LYS A 232 -25.43 -0.04 8.09
C LYS A 232 -24.36 0.98 8.48
N TRP A 233 -23.70 1.62 7.52
CA TRP A 233 -22.62 2.59 7.77
C TRP A 233 -23.03 4.06 7.56
N SER A 234 -24.29 4.32 7.19
CA SER A 234 -24.76 5.66 6.81
C SER A 234 -24.85 6.68 7.96
N GLY A 235 -24.82 6.20 9.20
CA GLY A 235 -24.67 6.98 10.43
C GLY A 235 -23.23 7.05 10.98
N SER A 236 -22.23 6.55 10.23
CA SER A 236 -20.83 6.54 10.67
C SER A 236 -20.19 7.94 10.64
N ALA A 237 -19.05 8.08 11.34
CA ALA A 237 -18.46 9.36 11.68
C ALA A 237 -18.09 10.25 10.46
N ALA A 238 -17.78 9.67 9.30
CA ALA A 238 -17.47 10.48 8.12
C ALA A 238 -18.68 11.14 7.44
N GLY A 239 -19.91 10.83 7.91
CA GLY A 239 -21.17 11.37 7.41
C GLY A 239 -21.51 10.91 5.99
N SER A 240 -22.78 11.05 5.60
CA SER A 240 -23.25 10.68 4.26
C SER A 240 -22.79 11.70 3.20
N ARG A 241 -21.49 11.71 2.91
CA ARG A 241 -20.87 12.53 1.86
C ARG A 241 -20.97 11.84 0.51
N TYR A 242 -21.11 12.63 -0.54
CA TYR A 242 -21.11 12.11 -1.91
C TYR A 242 -20.57 13.10 -2.93
N TYR A 243 -20.26 12.59 -4.12
CA TYR A 243 -20.20 13.39 -5.35
C TYR A 243 -20.91 12.68 -6.51
N LEU A 244 -21.40 13.48 -7.46
CA LEU A 244 -21.88 13.03 -8.76
C LEU A 244 -20.70 12.99 -9.74
N ALA A 245 -20.55 11.91 -10.49
CA ALA A 245 -19.40 11.62 -11.34
C ALA A 245 -19.81 11.23 -12.77
N SER A 246 -18.85 11.36 -13.70
CA SER A 246 -18.97 11.04 -15.12
C SER A 246 -20.09 11.83 -15.81
N ILE A 247 -20.01 13.15 -15.65
CA ILE A 247 -20.98 14.12 -16.19
C ILE A 247 -20.27 15.29 -16.87
N VAL A 248 -20.70 15.59 -18.10
CA VAL A 248 -20.04 16.57 -18.98
C VAL A 248 -20.15 18.01 -18.46
N GLU A 249 -21.15 18.31 -17.65
CA GLU A 249 -21.40 19.64 -17.07
C GLU A 249 -20.29 20.07 -16.10
N ALA A 250 -19.57 19.10 -15.50
CA ALA A 250 -18.43 19.36 -14.61
C ALA A 250 -17.09 19.49 -15.37
N LEU A 251 -17.04 19.09 -16.65
CA LEU A 251 -15.84 19.08 -17.48
C LEU A 251 -15.07 20.42 -17.56
N PRO A 252 -15.67 21.63 -17.52
CA PRO A 252 -14.93 22.90 -17.64
C PRO A 252 -13.88 23.22 -16.55
N THR A 253 -13.61 22.28 -15.64
CA THR A 253 -12.58 22.35 -14.60
C THR A 253 -11.24 21.80 -15.12
N PRO A 254 -10.12 22.57 -15.12
CA PRO A 254 -8.83 22.05 -15.56
C PRO A 254 -8.38 20.84 -14.73
N GLY A 255 -7.94 19.78 -15.42
CA GLY A 255 -7.58 18.49 -14.83
C GLY A 255 -8.74 17.48 -14.80
N TYR A 256 -9.92 17.82 -15.31
CA TYR A 256 -11.04 16.89 -15.45
C TYR A 256 -11.15 16.30 -16.87
N PHE A 257 -11.59 15.05 -16.96
CA PHE A 257 -11.97 14.37 -18.20
C PHE A 257 -13.35 13.72 -18.10
N TYR A 258 -14.04 13.58 -19.23
CA TYR A 258 -15.33 12.91 -19.37
C TYR A 258 -15.24 11.92 -20.54
N VAL A 259 -15.88 10.75 -20.41
CA VAL A 259 -15.95 9.75 -21.48
C VAL A 259 -17.41 9.58 -21.86
N ASP A 260 -17.69 9.63 -23.16
CA ASP A 260 -19.02 9.41 -23.71
C ASP A 260 -19.07 8.07 -24.47
N ARG A 261 -19.80 7.09 -23.94
CA ARG A 261 -19.90 5.77 -24.59
C ARG A 261 -20.71 5.80 -25.89
N HIS A 262 -21.62 6.74 -26.05
CA HIS A 262 -22.53 6.82 -27.19
C HIS A 262 -21.90 7.55 -28.38
N ALA A 263 -21.21 8.67 -28.13
CA ALA A 263 -20.41 9.36 -29.13
C ALA A 263 -19.05 8.66 -29.41
N ARG A 264 -18.62 7.77 -28.50
CA ARG A 264 -17.28 7.16 -28.46
C ARG A 264 -16.15 8.20 -28.44
N THR A 265 -16.30 9.24 -27.62
CA THR A 265 -15.26 10.24 -27.43
C THR A 265 -14.83 10.32 -25.97
N VAL A 266 -13.62 10.84 -25.76
CA VAL A 266 -13.14 11.32 -24.47
C VAL A 266 -12.86 12.81 -24.61
N SER A 267 -13.42 13.60 -23.70
CA SER A 267 -13.16 15.02 -23.57
C SER A 267 -12.29 15.32 -22.34
N LEU A 268 -11.42 16.31 -22.45
CA LEU A 268 -10.42 16.68 -21.45
C LEU A 268 -10.31 18.20 -21.34
N CYS A 269 -10.38 18.75 -20.12
CA CYS A 269 -10.10 20.15 -19.86
C CYS A 269 -8.66 20.31 -19.36
N THR A 270 -7.79 20.90 -20.18
CA THR A 270 -6.40 21.22 -19.80
C THR A 270 -6.29 22.65 -19.29
N ASN A 271 -5.18 22.96 -18.60
CA ASN A 271 -4.83 24.36 -18.31
C ASN A 271 -4.28 25.05 -19.56
N ASN A 272 -4.24 26.40 -19.56
CA ASN A 272 -3.80 27.23 -20.70
C ASN A 272 -2.36 27.00 -21.23
N LYS A 273 -1.54 26.13 -20.61
CA LYS A 273 -0.17 25.79 -21.06
C LYS A 273 -0.03 24.38 -21.64
N THR A 274 -1.07 23.53 -21.57
CA THR A 274 -0.99 22.10 -21.89
C THR A 274 -1.83 21.76 -23.13
N ASP A 275 -1.16 21.36 -24.21
CA ASP A 275 -1.78 20.77 -25.42
C ASP A 275 -1.63 19.24 -25.37
N PRO A 276 -2.73 18.47 -25.28
CA PRO A 276 -2.66 17.02 -25.13
C PRO A 276 -2.13 16.27 -26.37
N ASN A 277 -1.87 16.94 -27.50
CA ASN A 277 -1.14 16.34 -28.63
C ASN A 277 0.39 16.42 -28.48
N ALA A 278 0.90 17.24 -27.54
CA ALA A 278 2.33 17.38 -27.25
C ALA A 278 2.78 16.52 -26.04
N GLU A 279 1.84 15.90 -25.33
CA GLU A 279 2.04 15.22 -24.05
C GLU A 279 1.66 13.74 -24.16
N LYS A 280 2.23 12.86 -23.32
CA LYS A 280 1.82 11.45 -23.28
C LYS A 280 0.51 11.30 -22.49
N VAL A 281 -0.62 11.28 -23.19
CA VAL A 281 -1.96 11.09 -22.60
C VAL A 281 -2.39 9.63 -22.71
N VAL A 282 -2.66 8.99 -21.57
CA VAL A 282 -2.97 7.55 -21.51
C VAL A 282 -4.14 7.23 -20.59
N ALA A 283 -4.88 6.18 -20.88
CA ALA A 283 -5.92 5.61 -20.02
C ALA A 283 -5.64 4.13 -19.70
N ALA A 284 -6.10 3.66 -18.54
CA ALA A 284 -5.92 2.28 -18.11
C ALA A 284 -7.13 1.41 -18.49
N THR A 285 -6.87 0.14 -18.84
CA THR A 285 -7.89 -0.78 -19.37
C THR A 285 -7.87 -2.18 -18.73
N GLN A 286 -6.70 -2.74 -18.39
CA GLN A 286 -6.61 -4.05 -17.71
C GLN A 286 -6.63 -3.88 -16.19
N ILE A 287 -7.50 -4.63 -15.51
CA ILE A 287 -7.75 -4.54 -14.06
C ILE A 287 -6.55 -5.02 -13.22
N GLU A 288 -5.99 -6.19 -13.57
CA GLU A 288 -4.79 -6.76 -12.93
C GLU A 288 -3.65 -6.83 -13.96
N LEU A 289 -2.44 -6.39 -13.60
CA LEU A 289 -1.27 -6.53 -14.47
C LEU A 289 -0.50 -7.82 -14.17
N ILE A 290 -0.35 -8.17 -12.89
CA ILE A 290 0.25 -9.44 -12.43
C ILE A 290 -0.68 -10.10 -11.43
N ARG A 291 -0.92 -11.41 -11.60
CA ARG A 291 -1.61 -12.25 -10.62
C ARG A 291 -0.74 -13.45 -10.25
N VAL A 292 -0.57 -13.73 -8.97
CA VAL A 292 0.04 -14.96 -8.45
C VAL A 292 -1.04 -15.77 -7.76
N GLN A 293 -1.40 -16.91 -8.36
CA GLN A 293 -2.58 -17.68 -8.01
C GLN A 293 -2.19 -19.10 -7.57
N GLY A 294 -2.24 -19.34 -6.26
CA GLY A 294 -2.10 -20.66 -5.66
C GLY A 294 -3.44 -21.37 -5.50
N ASN A 295 -3.39 -22.56 -4.89
CA ASN A 295 -4.54 -23.27 -4.35
C ASN A 295 -4.11 -24.01 -3.07
N ALA A 296 -4.10 -23.28 -1.96
CA ALA A 296 -3.65 -23.77 -0.66
C ALA A 296 -4.44 -24.99 -0.14
N THR A 297 -5.76 -25.05 -0.37
CA THR A 297 -6.59 -26.20 0.08
C THR A 297 -6.29 -27.50 -0.67
N ALA A 298 -5.67 -27.41 -1.86
CA ALA A 298 -5.13 -28.56 -2.60
C ALA A 298 -3.63 -28.79 -2.38
N GLY A 299 -2.95 -28.00 -1.54
CA GLY A 299 -1.50 -28.05 -1.36
C GLY A 299 -0.70 -27.59 -2.60
N GLN A 300 -1.32 -26.84 -3.50
CA GLN A 300 -0.75 -26.44 -4.79
C GLN A 300 -0.26 -24.99 -4.74
N PHE A 301 0.99 -24.83 -4.35
CA PHE A 301 1.59 -23.52 -4.09
C PHE A 301 2.47 -23.07 -5.25
N VAL A 302 2.36 -21.79 -5.61
CA VAL A 302 3.41 -21.11 -6.40
C VAL A 302 4.57 -20.78 -5.45
N ARG A 303 5.83 -20.83 -5.89
CA ARG A 303 7.02 -20.64 -5.03
C ARG A 303 8.21 -19.99 -5.76
N ASN A 304 9.09 -19.30 -5.03
CA ASN A 304 10.43 -18.91 -5.51
C ASN A 304 10.44 -18.09 -6.83
N ILE A 305 9.47 -17.19 -7.02
CA ILE A 305 9.49 -16.18 -8.09
C ILE A 305 9.83 -14.83 -7.47
N HIS A 306 10.76 -14.11 -8.07
CA HIS A 306 11.19 -12.79 -7.65
C HIS A 306 10.94 -11.77 -8.77
N PHE A 307 10.55 -10.56 -8.39
CA PHE A 307 10.47 -9.40 -9.28
C PHE A 307 11.49 -8.36 -8.81
N ARG A 308 12.28 -7.77 -9.73
CA ARG A 308 13.35 -6.81 -9.40
C ARG A 308 13.49 -5.68 -10.43
N ASN A 309 13.15 -4.47 -10.02
CA ASN A 309 13.40 -3.21 -10.73
C ASN A 309 12.52 -3.10 -11.98
N LEU A 310 11.21 -3.14 -11.75
CA LEU A 310 10.16 -3.05 -12.75
C LEU A 310 9.24 -1.87 -12.42
N ASP A 311 8.71 -1.19 -13.43
CA ASP A 311 7.81 -0.06 -13.26
C ASP A 311 6.40 -0.45 -13.69
N ILE A 312 5.50 -0.68 -12.75
CA ILE A 312 4.22 -1.37 -12.98
C ILE A 312 3.07 -0.36 -12.80
N ARG A 313 2.63 0.26 -13.91
CA ARG A 313 1.71 1.40 -13.89
C ARG A 313 0.42 1.18 -14.68
N TYR A 314 -0.62 1.94 -14.29
CA TYR A 314 -1.85 2.08 -15.06
C TYR A 314 -2.61 0.75 -15.23
N SER A 315 -2.95 0.15 -14.09
CA SER A 315 -4.09 -0.77 -13.95
C SER A 315 -5.40 0.01 -13.96
N ALA A 316 -6.45 -0.60 -14.51
CA ALA A 316 -7.83 -0.16 -14.36
C ALA A 316 -8.40 -0.65 -13.01
N VAL A 317 -9.63 -0.25 -12.71
CA VAL A 317 -10.41 -0.80 -11.60
C VAL A 317 -11.75 -1.23 -12.16
N ASP A 318 -12.15 -2.47 -11.89
CA ASP A 318 -13.48 -2.97 -12.19
C ASP A 318 -14.48 -2.38 -11.20
N VAL A 319 -15.49 -1.70 -11.73
CA VAL A 319 -16.63 -1.18 -10.95
C VAL A 319 -17.97 -1.74 -11.47
N SER A 320 -17.93 -2.74 -12.36
CA SER A 320 -19.13 -3.36 -12.93
C SER A 320 -20.02 -3.98 -11.86
N THR A 321 -19.43 -4.62 -10.85
CA THR A 321 -20.12 -5.17 -9.67
C THR A 321 -20.88 -4.10 -8.88
N CYS A 322 -20.35 -2.87 -8.77
CA CYS A 322 -21.04 -1.74 -8.13
C CYS A 322 -22.21 -1.19 -8.96
N PHE A 323 -22.12 -1.32 -10.29
CA PHE A 323 -23.19 -0.89 -11.18
C PHE A 323 -24.28 -1.95 -11.36
N SER A 324 -24.00 -3.24 -11.10
CA SER A 324 -24.99 -4.33 -11.09
C SER A 324 -25.62 -4.62 -9.72
N SER A 325 -24.95 -4.24 -8.62
CA SER A 325 -25.33 -4.60 -7.24
C SER A 325 -24.78 -3.59 -6.22
N SER A 326 -25.25 -3.64 -4.97
CA SER A 326 -24.61 -2.88 -3.89
C SER A 326 -23.18 -3.37 -3.67
N CYS A 327 -22.24 -2.44 -3.51
CA CYS A 327 -20.83 -2.72 -3.24
C CYS A 327 -20.39 -1.93 -2.00
N ASP A 328 -20.51 -2.56 -0.84
CA ASP A 328 -20.58 -1.86 0.47
C ASP A 328 -19.80 -2.59 1.60
N ALA A 329 -18.86 -3.46 1.24
CA ALA A 329 -18.04 -4.15 2.21
C ALA A 329 -16.95 -3.24 2.82
N GLN A 330 -16.41 -3.68 3.96
CA GLN A 330 -15.29 -3.03 4.63
C GLN A 330 -14.04 -3.08 3.73
N SER A 331 -13.25 -2.00 3.71
CA SER A 331 -11.97 -1.95 3.01
C SER A 331 -12.02 -2.29 1.51
N ALA A 332 -13.20 -2.18 0.88
CA ALA A 332 -13.48 -2.59 -0.50
C ALA A 332 -13.16 -4.07 -0.82
N ASP A 333 -13.35 -4.99 0.13
CA ASP A 333 -13.00 -6.43 -0.05
C ASP A 333 -13.71 -7.15 -1.22
N PHE A 334 -14.81 -6.58 -1.72
CA PHE A 334 -15.54 -7.04 -2.92
C PHE A 334 -14.78 -6.81 -4.23
N LEU A 335 -13.75 -5.96 -4.24
CA LEU A 335 -12.96 -5.66 -5.43
C LEU A 335 -11.86 -6.70 -5.66
N THR A 336 -11.97 -7.42 -6.77
CA THR A 336 -10.89 -8.27 -7.33
C THR A 336 -9.75 -7.45 -7.97
N THR A 337 -9.63 -6.16 -7.62
CA THR A 337 -8.88 -5.16 -8.37
C THR A 337 -7.60 -4.77 -7.63
N ALA A 338 -6.47 -5.29 -8.10
CA ALA A 338 -5.15 -4.84 -7.65
C ALA A 338 -4.12 -4.91 -8.79
N THR A 339 -3.17 -3.98 -8.78
CA THR A 339 -2.10 -3.96 -9.79
C THR A 339 -1.25 -5.23 -9.74
N ILE A 340 -0.96 -5.70 -8.52
CA ILE A 340 -0.43 -7.03 -8.21
C ILE A 340 -1.39 -7.71 -7.22
N HIS A 341 -1.87 -8.90 -7.57
CA HIS A 341 -2.77 -9.71 -6.75
C HIS A 341 -2.13 -11.06 -6.42
N ILE A 342 -2.00 -11.39 -5.14
CA ILE A 342 -1.44 -12.63 -4.60
C ILE A 342 -2.53 -13.31 -3.75
N THR A 343 -2.88 -14.57 -4.08
CA THR A 343 -4.00 -15.25 -3.42
C THR A 343 -3.78 -16.75 -3.23
N GLY A 344 -4.14 -17.26 -2.05
CA GLY A 344 -4.27 -18.68 -1.73
C GLY A 344 -2.95 -19.46 -1.76
N GLY A 345 -1.90 -18.95 -1.12
CA GLY A 345 -0.54 -19.46 -1.22
C GLY A 345 0.25 -19.48 0.09
N ASP A 346 0.17 -20.57 0.83
CA ASP A 346 1.00 -20.84 2.02
C ASP A 346 2.32 -21.58 1.68
N ASP A 347 3.27 -21.59 2.61
CA ASP A 347 4.56 -22.29 2.52
C ASP A 347 5.32 -22.11 1.20
N GLY A 348 5.60 -20.86 0.80
CA GLY A 348 6.52 -20.54 -0.29
C GLY A 348 7.32 -19.27 0.01
N SER A 349 8.65 -19.35 -0.05
CA SER A 349 9.49 -18.15 0.06
C SER A 349 9.33 -17.26 -1.18
N TRP A 350 8.95 -16.01 -0.96
CA TRP A 350 8.78 -14.99 -1.99
C TRP A 350 9.68 -13.78 -1.74
N CYS A 351 10.04 -13.06 -2.79
CA CYS A 351 10.77 -11.80 -2.68
C CYS A 351 10.43 -10.86 -3.85
N TYR A 352 9.50 -9.92 -3.62
CA TYR A 352 9.36 -8.74 -4.46
C TYR A 352 10.39 -7.70 -4.03
N SER A 353 11.05 -7.07 -5.00
CA SER A 353 11.97 -5.96 -4.78
C SER A 353 11.77 -4.93 -5.89
N LEU A 354 11.85 -3.64 -5.57
CA LEU A 354 12.00 -2.59 -6.59
C LEU A 354 10.85 -2.55 -7.63
N CYS A 355 9.59 -2.45 -7.19
CA CYS A 355 8.45 -2.19 -8.09
C CYS A 355 7.82 -0.80 -7.85
N SER A 356 7.85 0.11 -8.84
CA SER A 356 7.21 1.43 -8.77
C SER A 356 5.79 1.43 -9.36
N HIS A 357 4.83 2.10 -8.71
CA HIS A 357 3.40 2.08 -9.09
C HIS A 357 2.72 3.45 -9.02
N ASP A 358 1.89 3.75 -10.03
CA ASP A 358 0.95 4.89 -10.12
C ASP A 358 -0.47 4.36 -10.41
N ALA A 359 -1.45 4.61 -9.53
CA ALA A 359 -2.90 4.75 -9.87
C ALA A 359 -3.85 4.76 -8.64
N VAL A 360 -4.67 5.82 -8.43
CA VAL A 360 -6.06 5.66 -7.92
C VAL A 360 -6.99 6.85 -8.21
N VAL A 361 -8.24 6.51 -8.54
CA VAL A 361 -9.56 7.00 -8.06
C VAL A 361 -10.53 5.99 -8.69
N ALA A 362 -11.17 5.15 -7.87
CA ALA A 362 -12.27 4.23 -8.17
C ALA A 362 -12.79 3.45 -6.93
N GLU A 363 -12.01 2.84 -6.03
CA GLU A 363 -10.54 2.69 -5.92
C GLU A 363 -10.14 1.31 -5.32
N GLY A 364 -9.03 0.70 -5.80
CA GLY A 364 -8.55 -0.65 -5.43
C GLY A 364 -7.12 -0.70 -4.88
N CYS A 365 -6.48 -1.89 -4.83
CA CYS A 365 -5.19 -2.07 -4.14
C CYS A 365 -3.93 -1.92 -5.02
N GLY A 366 -2.84 -1.40 -4.46
CA GLY A 366 -1.53 -1.39 -5.12
C GLY A 366 -0.88 -2.77 -5.15
N VAL A 367 -0.87 -3.44 -3.99
CA VAL A 367 -0.59 -4.87 -3.83
C VAL A 367 -1.68 -5.45 -2.94
N LEU A 368 -2.28 -6.55 -3.35
CA LEU A 368 -3.27 -7.33 -2.57
C LEU A 368 -2.68 -8.73 -2.32
N ALA A 369 -2.68 -9.18 -1.07
CA ALA A 369 -2.08 -10.40 -0.58
C ALA A 369 -3.03 -11.07 0.44
N GLN A 370 -3.82 -12.03 -0.02
CA GLN A 370 -4.87 -12.68 0.77
C GLN A 370 -4.55 -14.15 1.00
N LEU A 371 -4.56 -14.58 2.27
CA LEU A 371 -4.28 -15.95 2.71
C LEU A 371 -2.93 -16.46 2.16
N VAL A 372 -1.85 -15.88 2.70
CA VAL A 372 -0.46 -16.17 2.30
C VAL A 372 0.47 -16.27 3.50
N ALA A 373 1.52 -17.08 3.36
CA ALA A 373 2.62 -17.20 4.31
C ALA A 373 3.98 -17.07 3.61
N HIS A 374 5.02 -16.68 4.36
CA HIS A 374 6.40 -16.53 3.86
C HIS A 374 6.61 -15.52 2.71
N THR A 375 5.64 -14.60 2.53
CA THR A 375 5.70 -13.50 1.57
C THR A 375 6.62 -12.37 2.04
N ILE A 376 7.77 -12.17 1.38
CA ILE A 376 8.57 -10.94 1.50
C ILE A 376 8.22 -10.01 0.34
N ILE A 377 7.77 -8.81 0.68
CA ILE A 377 7.70 -7.67 -0.24
C ILE A 377 8.62 -6.59 0.35
N GLN A 378 9.46 -5.95 -0.48
CA GLN A 378 10.48 -4.98 -0.03
C GLN A 378 10.86 -4.00 -1.14
N HIS A 379 11.50 -2.87 -0.79
CA HIS A 379 12.14 -1.93 -1.74
C HIS A 379 11.27 -1.36 -2.89
N ASN A 380 9.94 -1.33 -2.79
CA ASN A 380 9.05 -0.89 -3.89
C ASN A 380 8.99 0.63 -4.02
N LEU A 381 8.02 1.19 -4.74
CA LEU A 381 7.53 2.57 -4.62
C LEU A 381 6.03 2.54 -4.94
N ILE A 382 5.18 3.08 -4.07
CA ILE A 382 3.72 3.12 -4.27
C ILE A 382 3.27 4.52 -3.84
N PHE A 383 2.46 5.18 -4.66
CA PHE A 383 1.96 6.54 -4.41
C PHE A 383 0.65 6.85 -5.18
N ASN A 384 -0.16 7.76 -4.62
CA ASN A 384 -1.45 8.29 -5.08
C ASN A 384 -2.72 7.40 -4.91
N PHE A 385 -3.18 7.10 -3.67
CA PHE A 385 -4.40 6.32 -3.33
C PHE A 385 -5.02 6.62 -1.90
N SER A 386 -6.26 6.22 -1.51
CA SER A 386 -7.00 6.86 -0.36
C SER A 386 -7.41 6.13 0.98
N TYR A 387 -6.87 4.95 1.40
CA TYR A 387 -7.23 4.15 2.61
C TYR A 387 -6.19 3.08 3.13
N GLY A 388 -6.48 2.40 4.26
CA GLY A 388 -5.68 1.32 4.92
C GLY A 388 -5.77 -0.07 4.25
N VAL A 389 -5.12 -1.12 4.81
CA VAL A 389 -4.63 -2.29 4.00
C VAL A 389 -4.12 -3.54 4.81
N PHE A 390 -4.63 -4.79 4.67
CA PHE A 390 -4.30 -6.01 5.51
C PHE A 390 -3.43 -7.19 4.96
N ASN A 391 -2.62 -7.82 5.84
CA ASN A 391 -2.01 -9.19 5.82
C ASN A 391 -0.80 -9.58 4.88
N SER A 392 0.43 -9.14 5.17
CA SER A 392 1.72 -9.74 4.70
C SER A 392 2.96 -9.13 5.40
N SER A 393 4.18 -9.69 5.18
CA SER A 393 5.42 -9.28 5.88
C SER A 393 6.38 -8.37 5.07
N LEU A 394 7.15 -7.54 5.79
CA LEU A 394 7.84 -6.36 5.26
C LEU A 394 9.28 -6.14 5.79
N THR A 395 10.20 -5.85 4.87
CA THR A 395 11.53 -5.28 5.15
C THR A 395 11.87 -4.08 4.27
N GLN A 396 12.37 -3.00 4.88
CA GLN A 396 13.12 -1.90 4.26
C GLN A 396 12.33 -0.95 3.31
N SER A 397 11.23 -0.35 3.79
CA SER A 397 10.24 0.36 2.93
C SER A 397 9.49 1.58 3.48
N HIS A 398 9.29 2.58 2.64
CA HIS A 398 8.36 3.71 2.80
C HIS A 398 7.04 3.32 2.02
N VAL A 399 6.04 4.18 1.75
CA VAL A 399 4.81 3.96 0.88
C VAL A 399 3.90 5.23 0.76
N ALA A 400 4.05 6.10 -0.25
CA ALA A 400 3.33 7.41 -0.34
C ALA A 400 1.85 7.21 -0.66
N ASP A 401 1.00 8.21 -0.38
CA ASP A 401 -0.43 8.34 -0.68
C ASP A 401 -1.16 7.01 -0.99
N VAL A 402 -1.82 6.33 -0.02
CA VAL A 402 -2.32 4.94 -0.19
C VAL A 402 -3.75 4.60 0.27
N GLY A 403 -4.33 3.56 -0.40
CA GLY A 403 -5.71 3.01 -0.43
C GLY A 403 -5.92 1.96 -1.53
N ALA A 404 -6.73 0.91 -1.39
CA ALA A 404 -7.57 0.46 -0.27
C ALA A 404 -7.50 -1.08 -0.06
N GLY A 405 -7.53 -1.55 1.19
CA GLY A 405 -7.62 -2.93 1.71
C GLY A 405 -6.73 -4.02 1.07
N GLY A 406 -5.52 -4.40 1.58
CA GLY A 406 -4.84 -5.56 0.95
C GLY A 406 -3.47 -6.25 1.23
N VAL A 407 -2.29 -5.91 1.77
CA VAL A 407 -1.65 -4.97 2.70
C VAL A 407 -0.80 -3.91 1.97
N ARG A 408 -0.03 -3.06 2.68
CA ARG A 408 1.07 -2.28 2.05
C ARG A 408 2.46 -2.41 2.64
N VAL A 409 3.39 -2.39 1.68
CA VAL A 409 4.78 -2.85 1.74
C VAL A 409 5.60 -2.15 0.60
N GLY A 410 6.08 -0.88 0.75
CA GLY A 410 6.34 0.08 -0.40
C GLY A 410 7.73 0.76 -0.58
N VAL A 411 7.74 1.99 -1.14
CA VAL A 411 8.52 3.24 -0.76
C VAL A 411 7.59 4.46 -1.01
N GLY A 412 7.74 5.61 -0.32
CA GLY A 412 7.10 6.90 -0.67
C GLY A 412 6.70 7.92 0.44
N MET A 413 5.84 7.60 1.43
CA MET A 413 5.37 8.39 2.60
C MET A 413 4.68 9.75 2.36
N THR A 414 4.69 10.31 1.17
CA THR A 414 4.01 11.58 0.93
C THR A 414 2.49 11.38 0.69
N ASP A 415 1.63 12.01 1.49
CA ASP A 415 0.23 12.40 1.16
C ASP A 415 -0.97 11.42 1.35
N ILE A 416 -0.89 10.39 2.21
CA ILE A 416 -1.92 9.33 2.45
C ILE A 416 -3.32 9.83 2.79
N GLY A 417 -4.32 9.32 2.05
CA GLY A 417 -5.74 9.34 2.43
C GLY A 417 -6.54 10.50 1.84
N LEU A 418 -5.86 11.53 1.33
CA LEU A 418 -6.40 12.70 0.62
C LEU A 418 -7.60 13.40 1.31
N SER A 419 -7.79 13.22 2.61
CA SER A 419 -8.99 13.62 3.36
C SER A 419 -10.31 13.05 2.79
N LEU A 420 -10.28 11.89 2.12
CA LEU A 420 -11.45 11.26 1.49
C LEU A 420 -12.11 10.20 2.39
N LEU A 421 -11.31 9.29 2.97
CA LEU A 421 -11.77 8.21 3.86
C LEU A 421 -11.21 8.40 5.28
N SER A 422 -11.54 7.50 6.20
CA SER A 422 -11.18 7.46 7.63
C SER A 422 -10.74 6.04 8.03
N ASP A 423 -10.27 5.83 9.26
CA ASP A 423 -9.90 4.50 9.80
C ASP A 423 -8.72 3.80 9.06
N MET A 424 -7.67 4.57 8.72
CA MET A 424 -6.53 4.07 7.95
C MET A 424 -5.18 4.27 8.67
N GLY A 425 -4.18 3.49 8.28
CA GLY A 425 -2.79 3.72 8.65
C GLY A 425 -1.81 3.34 7.54
N CYS A 426 -0.59 3.91 7.61
CA CYS A 426 0.53 3.66 6.69
C CYS A 426 0.83 2.17 6.49
N VAL A 427 0.98 1.46 7.62
CA VAL A 427 1.00 0.00 7.67
C VAL A 427 -0.22 -0.40 8.48
N TYR A 428 -1.10 -1.19 7.88
CA TYR A 428 -2.26 -1.77 8.55
C TYR A 428 -2.08 -3.28 8.61
N THR A 429 -2.56 -3.94 9.67
CA THR A 429 -2.62 -5.40 9.77
C THR A 429 -3.96 -5.83 10.37
N LEU A 430 -4.39 -7.07 10.12
CA LEU A 430 -5.58 -7.67 10.74
C LEU A 430 -5.29 -9.14 11.04
N GLY A 431 -5.81 -9.67 12.15
CA GLY A 431 -5.72 -11.10 12.48
C GLY A 431 -4.33 -11.61 12.87
N LYS A 432 -4.31 -12.85 13.38
CA LYS A 432 -3.16 -13.45 14.07
C LYS A 432 -2.07 -13.86 13.06
N GLN A 433 -0.89 -13.26 13.15
CA GLN A 433 0.18 -13.29 12.14
C GLN A 433 1.55 -13.67 12.74
N PRO A 434 1.71 -14.91 13.25
CA PRO A 434 2.94 -15.37 13.90
C PRO A 434 4.14 -15.34 12.95
N GLY A 435 5.17 -14.59 13.35
CA GLY A 435 6.42 -14.46 12.60
C GLY A 435 6.44 -13.33 11.56
N THR A 436 5.32 -12.63 11.34
CA THR A 436 5.30 -11.42 10.51
C THR A 436 6.17 -10.34 11.14
N GLN A 437 6.97 -9.67 10.31
CA GLN A 437 7.83 -8.56 10.71
C GLN A 437 7.53 -7.35 9.82
N VAL A 438 7.62 -6.15 10.38
CA VAL A 438 7.40 -4.85 9.73
C VAL A 438 8.63 -4.01 10.04
N ILE A 439 9.64 -4.08 9.17
CA ILE A 439 11.02 -3.68 9.49
C ILE A 439 11.52 -2.51 8.66
N ASN A 440 12.25 -1.59 9.29
CA ASN A 440 13.11 -0.58 8.64
C ASN A 440 12.31 0.28 7.65
N ASN A 441 11.13 0.72 8.05
CA ASN A 441 10.21 1.48 7.21
C ASN A 441 10.28 2.99 7.48
N ILE A 442 9.66 3.80 6.63
CA ILE A 442 9.46 5.23 6.88
C ILE A 442 8.00 5.55 6.55
N CYS A 443 7.18 5.95 7.51
CA CYS A 443 5.82 6.44 7.32
C CYS A 443 5.77 7.96 7.39
N HIS A 444 4.97 8.62 6.55
CA HIS A 444 4.56 10.00 6.82
C HIS A 444 3.23 10.49 6.21
N THR A 445 2.91 11.76 6.50
CA THR A 445 1.88 12.60 5.85
C THR A 445 0.54 11.86 5.65
N VAL A 446 -0.11 11.48 6.76
CA VAL A 446 -1.32 10.63 6.76
C VAL A 446 -2.56 11.41 7.17
N TYR A 447 -3.44 11.74 6.22
CA TYR A 447 -4.58 12.63 6.39
C TYR A 447 -5.92 12.01 5.98
N THR A 448 -6.73 11.68 6.99
CA THR A 448 -8.12 11.23 6.82
C THR A 448 -9.12 12.38 6.79
N TYR A 449 -10.33 12.07 6.35
CA TYR A 449 -11.49 12.94 6.50
C TYR A 449 -11.81 13.25 7.97
N ASN A 450 -12.35 12.30 8.74
CA ASN A 450 -12.74 12.53 10.14
C ASN A 450 -11.70 11.98 11.12
N TYR A 451 -11.61 10.66 11.28
CA TYR A 451 -10.80 10.01 12.32
C TYR A 451 -9.83 8.98 11.74
N GLY A 452 -8.85 8.61 12.56
CA GLY A 452 -7.72 7.78 12.12
C GLY A 452 -6.81 8.51 11.14
N GLY A 453 -5.82 7.79 10.61
CA GLY A 453 -4.65 8.40 9.97
C GLY A 453 -3.44 8.17 10.87
N TRP A 454 -3.10 6.89 10.99
CA TRP A 454 -2.11 6.35 11.91
C TRP A 454 -0.85 5.91 11.15
N GLY A 455 0.26 5.73 11.87
CA GLY A 455 1.46 5.14 11.29
C GLY A 455 1.35 3.62 11.22
N LEU A 456 1.78 2.96 12.30
CA LEU A 456 1.70 1.52 12.45
C LEU A 456 0.37 1.16 13.12
N TYR A 457 -0.60 0.69 12.33
CA TYR A 457 -1.95 0.34 12.76
C TYR A 457 -2.12 -1.18 12.80
N THR A 458 -2.09 -1.77 13.99
CA THR A 458 -2.34 -3.19 14.21
C THR A 458 -3.82 -3.38 14.56
N ASP A 459 -4.66 -3.54 13.52
CA ASP A 459 -6.13 -3.63 13.63
C ASP A 459 -6.62 -4.99 14.18
N GLU A 460 -7.92 -5.15 14.39
CA GLU A 460 -8.56 -6.24 15.15
C GLU A 460 -7.89 -7.63 15.01
N GLY A 461 -7.52 -8.20 16.15
CA GLY A 461 -6.88 -9.51 16.24
C GLY A 461 -5.43 -9.59 15.71
N SER A 462 -4.81 -8.48 15.29
CA SER A 462 -3.39 -8.42 14.88
C SER A 462 -2.48 -8.91 15.99
N SER A 463 -1.87 -10.09 15.83
CA SER A 463 -1.04 -10.66 16.89
C SER A 463 0.29 -11.25 16.43
N TYR A 464 1.26 -11.22 17.35
CA TYR A 464 2.61 -11.78 17.23
C TYR A 464 3.51 -11.11 16.16
N ILE A 465 3.22 -9.85 15.83
CA ILE A 465 3.90 -9.08 14.78
C ILE A 465 5.08 -8.29 15.37
N GLN A 466 6.24 -8.29 14.69
CA GLN A 466 7.43 -7.53 15.08
C GLN A 466 7.60 -6.27 14.23
N LEU A 467 7.19 -5.12 14.73
CA LEU A 467 7.27 -3.83 14.07
C LEU A 467 8.50 -3.06 14.56
N ARG A 468 9.60 -3.07 13.79
CA ARG A 468 10.88 -2.49 14.25
C ARG A 468 11.63 -1.64 13.26
N ASP A 469 12.53 -0.80 13.76
CA ASP A 469 13.40 0.06 12.95
C ASP A 469 12.61 1.07 12.06
N ASN A 470 11.33 1.35 12.37
CA ASN A 470 10.48 2.17 11.51
C ASN A 470 10.49 3.64 11.94
N ILE A 471 10.70 4.56 10.99
CA ILE A 471 10.41 5.99 11.15
C ILE A 471 8.93 6.23 10.82
N VAL A 472 8.28 7.16 11.51
CA VAL A 472 6.87 7.55 11.34
C VAL A 472 6.76 9.05 11.63
N PHE A 473 6.31 9.88 10.69
CA PHE A 473 6.13 11.32 10.94
C PHE A 473 4.89 11.94 10.30
N HIS A 474 4.48 13.15 10.69
CA HIS A 474 3.36 13.89 10.08
C HIS A 474 2.04 13.10 9.88
N THR A 475 1.74 12.15 10.78
CA THR A 475 0.43 11.47 10.79
C THR A 475 -0.62 12.36 11.41
N LYS A 476 -1.89 12.25 11.00
CA LYS A 476 -2.99 13.06 11.54
C LYS A 476 -3.31 12.73 13.00
N CYS A 477 -3.30 11.46 13.37
CA CYS A 477 -3.84 10.99 14.66
C CYS A 477 -2.82 10.32 15.58
N ALA A 478 -2.05 9.33 15.14
CA ALA A 478 -1.04 8.68 15.98
C ALA A 478 0.14 8.13 15.16
N GLY A 479 1.29 7.90 15.81
CA GLY A 479 2.40 7.17 15.23
C GLY A 479 2.19 5.65 15.29
N VAL A 480 1.56 5.16 16.36
CA VAL A 480 1.17 3.76 16.56
C VAL A 480 -0.28 3.71 17.03
N HIS A 481 -1.06 2.75 16.51
CA HIS A 481 -2.37 2.38 17.06
C HIS A 481 -2.48 0.85 17.15
N GLN A 482 -2.57 0.34 18.37
CA GLN A 482 -2.97 -1.05 18.63
C GLN A 482 -4.49 -1.11 18.80
N HIS A 483 -5.16 -1.96 18.04
CA HIS A 483 -6.62 -2.17 18.11
C HIS A 483 -6.90 -3.64 18.32
N TYR A 484 -7.23 -4.00 19.57
CA TYR A 484 -7.66 -5.33 20.00
C TYR A 484 -6.70 -6.53 19.82
N GLY A 485 -5.61 -6.39 19.06
CA GLY A 485 -4.57 -7.41 18.86
C GLY A 485 -3.72 -7.74 20.10
N THR A 486 -2.86 -8.77 20.03
CA THR A 486 -2.05 -9.24 21.17
C THR A 486 -0.59 -9.56 20.81
N ASP A 487 0.32 -9.34 21.76
CA ASP A 487 1.72 -9.78 21.76
C ASP A 487 2.53 -9.27 20.54
N ASN A 488 2.14 -8.12 20.02
CA ASN A 488 2.94 -7.37 19.04
C ASN A 488 4.14 -6.71 19.74
N THR A 489 5.24 -6.50 19.01
CA THR A 489 6.44 -5.84 19.52
C THR A 489 6.81 -4.67 18.64
N PHE A 490 6.74 -3.46 19.20
CA PHE A 490 7.22 -2.21 18.61
C PHE A 490 8.61 -1.90 19.18
N SER A 491 9.68 -1.99 18.40
CA SER A 491 11.03 -1.66 18.89
C SER A 491 11.96 -0.92 17.93
N ASN A 492 12.85 -0.09 18.46
CA ASN A 492 13.76 0.75 17.65
C ASN A 492 13.04 1.65 16.61
N ASN A 493 11.77 2.01 16.83
CA ASN A 493 11.02 2.90 15.96
C ASN A 493 11.20 4.38 16.35
N ILE A 494 10.92 5.30 15.42
CA ILE A 494 10.88 6.75 15.64
C ILE A 494 9.49 7.25 15.27
N LEU A 495 8.76 7.83 16.22
CA LEU A 495 7.50 8.52 15.99
C LEU A 495 7.76 10.02 16.16
N ALA A 496 7.81 10.80 15.08
CA ALA A 496 8.23 12.21 15.08
C ALA A 496 7.18 13.15 14.47
N GLU A 497 6.74 14.17 15.20
CA GLU A 497 5.70 15.11 14.75
C GLU A 497 4.41 14.40 14.26
N VAL A 498 4.01 13.35 14.98
CA VAL A 498 2.74 12.62 14.81
C VAL A 498 1.59 13.32 15.56
N ASN A 499 0.34 12.94 15.26
CA ASN A 499 -0.89 13.58 15.78
C ASN A 499 -1.09 15.04 15.33
N THR A 500 -0.72 15.35 14.09
CA THR A 500 -0.64 16.72 13.55
C THR A 500 -1.92 17.55 13.57
N LEU A 501 -3.10 16.95 13.78
CA LEU A 501 -4.38 17.68 13.87
C LEU A 501 -5.16 17.34 15.16
N THR A 502 -4.47 17.02 16.27
CA THR A 502 -5.08 16.82 17.61
C THR A 502 -6.28 15.86 17.60
N CYS A 503 -6.06 14.67 17.05
CA CYS A 503 -7.09 13.66 16.84
C CYS A 503 -7.04 12.56 17.92
N ASP A 504 -5.85 12.01 18.16
CA ASP A 504 -5.61 11.02 19.23
C ASP A 504 -4.37 11.47 20.06
N ALA A 505 -3.30 10.66 20.09
CA ALA A 505 -2.01 10.93 20.73
C ALA A 505 -0.88 10.20 19.97
N ALA A 506 0.40 10.37 20.34
CA ALA A 506 1.50 9.69 19.64
C ALA A 506 1.38 8.15 19.61
N ILE A 507 0.88 7.55 20.69
CA ILE A 507 0.61 6.12 20.85
C ILE A 507 -0.85 5.95 21.27
N ARG A 508 -1.62 5.18 20.49
CA ARG A 508 -3.02 4.87 20.79
C ARG A 508 -3.23 3.39 21.12
N SER A 509 -4.08 3.11 22.10
CA SER A 509 -4.54 1.76 22.43
C SER A 509 -6.07 1.69 22.47
N SER A 510 -6.67 0.93 21.55
CA SER A 510 -8.07 0.51 21.65
C SER A 510 -8.15 -0.85 22.33
N GLN A 511 -8.79 -0.87 23.50
CA GLN A 511 -9.09 -2.07 24.30
C GLN A 511 -10.61 -2.11 24.61
N HIS A 512 -11.19 -3.30 24.64
CA HIS A 512 -12.56 -3.50 25.11
C HIS A 512 -12.63 -3.51 26.65
N PRO A 513 -13.67 -2.93 27.29
CA PRO A 513 -13.86 -3.04 28.73
C PRO A 513 -14.05 -4.51 29.16
N GLY A 514 -13.22 -4.99 30.07
CA GLY A 514 -13.33 -6.33 30.63
C GLY A 514 -12.04 -6.83 31.26
N ASN A 515 -12.10 -8.01 31.88
CA ASN A 515 -10.91 -8.72 32.36
C ASN A 515 -10.38 -9.62 31.25
N CYS A 516 -9.06 -9.59 31.00
CA CYS A 516 -8.44 -10.58 30.14
C CYS A 516 -8.58 -11.98 30.74
N THR A 517 -9.23 -12.88 30.01
CA THR A 517 -9.41 -14.30 30.37
C THR A 517 -9.45 -15.14 29.09
N ALA A 518 -9.24 -16.46 29.19
CA ALA A 518 -9.26 -17.37 28.05
C ALA A 518 -10.63 -17.49 27.32
N ALA A 519 -11.69 -16.85 27.84
CA ALA A 519 -13.02 -16.79 27.23
C ALA A 519 -13.48 -15.35 26.96
N ALA A 520 -12.59 -14.36 27.09
CA ALA A 520 -12.90 -12.97 26.74
C ALA A 520 -12.92 -12.79 25.21
N PRO A 521 -13.72 -11.85 24.67
CA PRO A 521 -13.62 -11.48 23.26
C PRO A 521 -12.24 -10.93 22.92
N ASP A 522 -11.87 -10.98 21.64
CA ASP A 522 -10.65 -10.33 21.15
C ASP A 522 -10.65 -8.85 21.60
N GLY A 523 -9.47 -8.33 21.92
CA GLY A 523 -9.29 -6.97 22.44
C GLY A 523 -9.57 -6.73 23.92
N ALA A 524 -10.22 -7.62 24.66
CA ALA A 524 -10.20 -7.54 26.12
C ALA A 524 -8.81 -7.89 26.69
N CYS A 525 -8.07 -8.75 25.99
CA CYS A 525 -6.69 -9.14 26.28
C CYS A 525 -5.60 -8.31 25.54
N SER A 526 -5.95 -7.16 24.95
CA SER A 526 -5.03 -6.40 24.09
C SER A 526 -3.65 -6.17 24.75
N SER A 527 -2.58 -6.52 24.05
CA SER A 527 -1.20 -6.51 24.56
C SER A 527 -0.18 -6.14 23.46
N PHE A 528 0.85 -5.40 23.84
CA PHE A 528 2.07 -5.17 23.05
C PHE A 528 3.27 -4.88 23.96
N THR A 529 4.48 -5.01 23.40
CA THR A 529 5.71 -4.46 23.96
C THR A 529 6.17 -3.27 23.13
N PHE A 530 6.52 -2.16 23.77
CA PHE A 530 7.01 -0.93 23.15
C PHE A 530 8.36 -0.57 23.78
N ASP A 531 9.43 -1.11 23.21
CA ASP A 531 10.80 -1.07 23.78
C ASP A 531 11.80 -0.32 22.88
N THR A 532 12.65 0.51 23.47
CA THR A 532 13.74 1.20 22.76
C THR A 532 13.23 2.05 21.58
N ASN A 533 12.10 2.75 21.72
CA ASN A 533 11.57 3.64 20.67
C ASN A 533 11.83 5.13 21.00
N ILE A 534 11.82 5.99 19.99
CA ILE A 534 11.84 7.45 20.13
C ILE A 534 10.44 7.99 19.84
N VAL A 535 9.93 8.85 20.72
CA VAL A 535 8.66 9.55 20.54
C VAL A 535 8.89 11.05 20.68
N TYR A 536 8.93 11.74 19.55
CA TYR A 536 9.09 13.18 19.41
C TYR A 536 7.73 13.78 19.01
N VAL A 537 7.08 14.49 19.92
CA VAL A 537 5.85 15.26 19.65
C VAL A 537 6.13 16.75 19.80
N ARG A 538 5.40 17.57 19.04
CA ARG A 538 5.55 19.03 19.08
C ARG A 538 4.89 19.61 20.33
N ASP A 539 3.58 19.53 20.42
CA ASP A 539 2.74 20.12 21.47
C ASP A 539 1.59 19.19 21.94
N TYR A 540 1.49 18.01 21.34
CA TYR A 540 0.39 17.06 21.55
C TYR A 540 0.69 15.98 22.61
N ASP A 541 -0.37 15.26 23.03
CA ASP A 541 -0.26 14.18 24.00
C ASP A 541 0.41 12.93 23.43
N VAL A 542 1.01 12.13 24.33
CA VAL A 542 1.83 10.96 23.98
C VAL A 542 1.03 9.66 24.03
N PHE A 543 0.04 9.56 24.93
CA PHE A 543 -0.77 8.35 25.14
C PHE A 543 -2.26 8.68 25.07
N ASP A 544 -3.01 7.88 24.30
CA ASP A 544 -4.47 7.89 24.26
C ASP A 544 -5.03 6.46 24.26
N ALA A 545 -6.20 6.27 24.89
CA ALA A 545 -6.86 4.98 24.94
C ALA A 545 -8.38 5.06 25.06
N THR A 546 -9.07 4.10 24.43
CA THR A 546 -10.55 3.99 24.46
C THR A 546 -11.12 3.76 25.85
N ILE A 547 -10.31 3.23 26.79
CA ILE A 547 -10.67 3.01 28.19
C ILE A 547 -9.49 3.40 29.10
N PRO A 548 -9.72 3.83 30.36
CA PRO A 548 -8.65 4.27 31.27
C PRO A 548 -7.54 3.23 31.49
N THR A 549 -7.88 1.94 31.46
CA THR A 549 -6.96 0.81 31.65
C THR A 549 -6.26 0.36 30.35
N GLY A 550 -6.44 1.06 29.23
CA GLY A 550 -6.01 0.64 27.89
C GLY A 550 -4.52 0.35 27.69
N PHE A 551 -3.68 0.72 28.65
CA PHE A 551 -2.23 0.44 28.66
C PHE A 551 -1.78 -0.51 29.79
N GLN A 552 -2.70 -1.06 30.59
CA GLN A 552 -2.37 -1.87 31.77
C GLN A 552 -1.57 -3.13 31.40
N ASN A 553 -1.97 -3.82 30.33
CA ASN A 553 -1.33 -5.05 29.82
C ASN A 553 -0.13 -4.79 28.89
N MET A 554 0.21 -3.53 28.64
CA MET A 554 1.27 -3.14 27.68
C MET A 554 2.62 -3.01 28.39
N THR A 555 3.69 -3.53 27.79
CA THR A 555 5.06 -3.38 28.30
C THR A 555 5.73 -2.18 27.62
N PHE A 556 6.41 -1.34 28.41
CA PHE A 556 7.18 -0.20 27.91
C PHE A 556 8.54 -0.19 28.59
N ASP A 557 9.65 -0.03 27.84
CA ASP A 557 10.96 0.25 28.41
C ASP A 557 11.96 0.88 27.41
N ASN A 558 13.09 1.39 27.91
CA ASN A 558 14.22 1.95 27.12
C ASN A 558 13.86 3.08 26.12
N ASN A 559 12.66 3.67 26.23
CA ASN A 559 12.15 4.66 25.30
C ASN A 559 12.75 6.06 25.54
N THR A 560 12.80 6.88 24.50
CA THR A 560 13.15 8.31 24.57
C THR A 560 11.96 9.17 24.19
N TYR A 561 11.36 9.84 25.17
CA TYR A 561 10.22 10.73 24.97
C TYR A 561 10.65 12.21 24.90
N TRP A 562 10.07 12.97 23.99
CA TRP A 562 10.30 14.41 23.89
C TRP A 562 9.03 15.15 23.50
N LYS A 563 8.76 16.25 24.21
CA LYS A 563 7.73 17.22 23.87
C LYS A 563 8.38 18.57 23.53
N GLY A 564 8.07 19.09 22.33
CA GLY A 564 8.64 20.31 21.77
C GLY A 564 8.30 21.56 22.59
N ASP A 565 7.06 21.68 23.05
CA ASP A 565 6.54 22.77 23.90
C ASP A 565 7.10 22.80 25.34
N LYS A 566 7.80 21.73 25.76
CA LYS A 566 8.33 21.51 27.12
C LYS A 566 7.25 21.35 28.22
N THR A 567 5.98 21.15 27.87
CA THR A 567 4.96 20.82 28.87
C THR A 567 5.15 19.39 29.41
N PRO A 568 4.75 19.09 30.67
CA PRO A 568 4.92 17.77 31.24
C PRO A 568 4.14 16.70 30.46
N ILE A 569 4.83 15.61 30.08
CA ILE A 569 4.18 14.45 29.46
C ILE A 569 3.30 13.75 30.52
N VAL A 570 2.02 13.63 30.22
CA VAL A 570 1.06 12.86 31.00
C VAL A 570 1.10 11.41 30.50
N PHE A 571 1.31 10.47 31.42
CA PHE A 571 1.30 9.03 31.16
C PHE A 571 -0.11 8.45 31.42
N PRO A 572 -0.39 7.20 31.02
CA PRO A 572 -1.72 6.58 31.17
C PRO A 572 -2.29 6.70 32.59
N GLU A 573 -3.62 6.69 32.69
CA GLU A 573 -4.36 6.96 33.95
C GLU A 573 -4.00 8.32 34.62
N LYS A 574 -3.51 9.29 33.82
CA LYS A 574 -3.06 10.62 34.26
C LYS A 574 -1.85 10.61 35.20
N LYS A 575 -0.99 9.59 35.07
CA LYS A 575 0.21 9.41 35.90
C LYS A 575 1.33 10.37 35.49
N THR A 576 2.13 10.80 36.46
CA THR A 576 3.45 11.40 36.18
C THR A 576 4.46 10.31 35.81
N PHE A 577 5.52 10.66 35.08
CA PHE A 577 6.58 9.72 34.71
C PHE A 577 7.19 8.97 35.91
N LYS A 578 7.27 9.62 37.09
CA LYS A 578 7.75 8.97 38.32
C LYS A 578 6.79 7.88 38.83
N GLN A 579 5.47 8.09 38.70
CA GLN A 579 4.47 7.09 39.08
C GLN A 579 4.47 5.92 38.09
N TRP A 580 4.54 6.22 36.79
CA TRP A 580 4.64 5.20 35.73
C TRP A 580 5.86 4.28 35.91
N LYS A 581 7.04 4.87 36.21
CA LYS A 581 8.27 4.12 36.57
C LYS A 581 8.15 3.31 37.87
N ALA A 582 7.32 3.74 38.82
CA ALA A 582 7.06 3.00 40.05
C ALA A 582 6.15 1.77 39.84
N GLU A 583 5.41 1.71 38.72
CA GLU A 583 4.58 0.58 38.30
C GLU A 583 5.33 -0.42 37.41
N GLY A 584 6.65 -0.24 37.25
CA GLY A 584 7.49 -1.12 36.42
C GLY A 584 7.40 -0.86 34.92
N LYS A 585 6.80 0.26 34.49
CA LYS A 585 6.74 0.71 33.09
C LYS A 585 7.82 1.76 32.84
N ASP A 586 8.47 1.73 31.69
CA ASP A 586 9.47 2.71 31.27
C ASP A 586 10.64 2.89 32.26
N VAL A 587 11.05 1.81 32.96
CA VAL A 587 12.00 1.85 34.09
C VAL A 587 13.37 2.42 33.71
N HIS A 588 13.84 2.18 32.49
CA HIS A 588 15.12 2.67 31.96
C HIS A 588 14.95 3.87 31.00
N SER A 589 13.74 4.08 30.48
CA SER A 589 13.37 5.19 29.59
C SER A 589 13.65 6.59 30.17
N VAL A 590 13.75 7.59 29.28
CA VAL A 590 14.00 9.01 29.61
C VAL A 590 13.01 9.96 28.94
N ILE A 591 12.85 11.15 29.52
CA ILE A 591 12.28 12.32 28.84
C ILE A 591 13.44 13.26 28.52
N ALA A 592 13.87 13.31 27.26
CA ALA A 592 15.03 14.09 26.81
C ALA A 592 15.01 14.31 25.30
N ASP A 593 15.70 15.35 24.83
CA ASP A 593 15.86 15.64 23.40
C ASP A 593 16.61 14.48 22.73
N PRO A 594 16.08 13.80 21.68
CA PRO A 594 16.80 12.75 20.97
C PRO A 594 18.00 13.26 20.17
N GLN A 595 18.19 14.58 20.02
CA GLN A 595 19.31 15.22 19.33
C GLN A 595 19.49 14.75 17.88
N PHE A 596 18.40 14.75 17.10
CA PHE A 596 18.47 14.63 15.65
C PHE A 596 19.42 15.68 15.06
N VAL A 597 20.10 15.35 13.95
CA VAL A 597 20.98 16.31 13.25
C VAL A 597 20.16 17.31 12.43
N ASP A 598 19.04 16.87 11.84
CA ASP A 598 18.40 17.58 10.74
C ASP A 598 16.88 17.30 10.62
N GLY A 599 16.23 16.97 11.74
CA GLY A 599 14.81 16.59 11.78
C GLY A 599 13.86 17.70 11.28
N THR A 600 14.30 18.96 11.29
CA THR A 600 13.57 20.11 10.70
C THR A 600 13.36 20.00 9.19
N HIS A 601 14.16 19.18 8.49
CA HIS A 601 14.00 18.86 7.08
C HIS A 601 13.50 17.41 6.88
N ASN A 602 12.82 16.86 7.89
CA ASN A 602 12.29 15.49 7.95
C ASN A 602 13.34 14.36 7.96
N ASP A 603 14.64 14.67 8.12
CA ASP A 603 15.67 13.65 8.32
C ASP A 603 15.78 13.25 9.79
N TRP A 604 14.93 12.30 10.15
CA TRP A 604 14.89 11.64 11.45
C TRP A 604 15.93 10.50 11.59
N SER A 605 16.77 10.25 10.57
CA SER A 605 17.71 9.11 10.56
C SER A 605 19.06 9.42 11.23
N ARG A 606 19.49 10.69 11.19
CA ARG A 606 20.80 11.13 11.69
C ARG A 606 20.72 11.69 13.12
N PHE A 607 21.67 11.29 13.95
CA PHE A 607 21.76 11.66 15.37
C PHE A 607 23.11 12.30 15.72
N ASN A 608 23.10 13.25 16.65
CA ASN A 608 24.32 13.70 17.31
C ASN A 608 24.87 12.60 18.21
N SER A 609 26.20 12.46 18.28
CA SER A 609 26.89 11.38 19.01
C SER A 609 26.61 11.34 20.53
N ASN A 610 26.06 12.43 21.08
CA ASN A 610 25.67 12.54 22.49
C ASN A 610 24.20 12.24 22.78
N SER A 611 23.41 11.85 21.78
CA SER A 611 21.98 11.57 21.88
C SER A 611 21.64 10.64 23.08
N PRO A 612 20.64 10.98 23.90
CA PRO A 612 20.10 10.11 24.95
C PRO A 612 19.57 8.78 24.40
N ALA A 613 18.95 8.77 23.21
CA ALA A 613 18.40 7.56 22.61
C ALA A 613 19.51 6.54 22.30
N LEU A 614 20.62 7.00 21.70
CA LEU A 614 21.79 6.14 21.44
C LEU A 614 22.39 5.57 22.73
N LYS A 615 22.34 6.32 23.84
CA LYS A 615 22.81 5.88 25.16
C LYS A 615 21.89 4.86 25.83
N LEU A 616 20.60 4.83 25.46
CA LEU A 616 19.64 3.78 25.84
C LEU A 616 19.69 2.54 24.92
N GLY A 617 20.50 2.56 23.86
CA GLY A 617 20.67 1.43 22.94
C GLY A 617 19.88 1.54 21.63
N PHE A 618 19.23 2.68 21.35
CA PHE A 618 18.63 2.96 20.05
C PHE A 618 19.70 2.89 18.94
N LYS A 619 19.36 2.27 17.81
CA LYS A 619 20.24 2.07 16.67
C LYS A 619 19.75 2.93 15.50
N PRO A 620 20.58 3.84 14.95
CA PRO A 620 20.22 4.64 13.78
C PRO A 620 19.68 3.78 12.63
N ILE A 621 18.49 4.12 12.15
CA ILE A 621 17.78 3.38 11.11
C ILE A 621 18.48 3.62 9.76
N ASN A 622 18.84 2.56 9.06
CA ASN A 622 19.59 2.68 7.81
C ASN A 622 18.66 2.99 6.63
N ILE A 623 18.40 4.28 6.40
CA ILE A 623 17.55 4.74 5.30
C ILE A 623 18.15 4.48 3.91
N SER A 624 19.45 4.16 3.77
CA SER A 624 20.03 3.78 2.46
C SER A 624 19.52 2.43 1.92
N GLN A 625 18.87 1.62 2.77
CA GLN A 625 18.16 0.41 2.36
C GLN A 625 16.66 0.67 2.10
N VAL A 626 16.14 1.84 2.52
CA VAL A 626 14.75 2.25 2.33
C VAL A 626 14.59 2.96 0.99
N GLY A 627 14.52 2.18 -0.07
CA GLY A 627 14.46 2.74 -1.42
C GLY A 627 14.17 1.69 -2.47
N PRO A 628 13.64 2.08 -3.65
CA PRO A 628 14.22 1.63 -4.89
C PRO A 628 15.74 1.90 -4.82
N VAL A 629 16.55 0.84 -4.81
CA VAL A 629 18.02 0.83 -4.59
C VAL A 629 18.80 1.41 -5.80
N ALA A 630 18.21 2.40 -6.47
CA ALA A 630 18.65 2.94 -7.76
C ALA A 630 18.19 4.38 -8.03
N LEU A 631 17.75 5.13 -7.01
CA LEU A 631 17.52 6.58 -7.12
C LEU A 631 18.82 7.33 -6.78
N ASP A 632 19.68 7.53 -7.78
CA ASP A 632 20.93 8.31 -7.65
C ASP A 632 20.67 9.82 -7.50
N SER A 633 19.43 10.28 -7.70
CA SER A 633 18.98 11.60 -7.25
C SER A 633 18.45 11.50 -5.82
N PRO A 634 18.87 12.38 -4.89
CA PRO A 634 18.11 12.57 -3.66
C PRO A 634 16.69 13.04 -4.04
N LEU A 635 15.68 12.39 -3.47
CA LEU A 635 14.35 12.98 -3.35
C LEU A 635 14.45 14.12 -2.33
N LEU A 636 14.92 15.28 -2.81
CA LEU A 636 15.06 16.48 -2.01
C LEU A 636 13.68 16.86 -1.43
N PHE A 637 13.64 17.06 -0.11
CA PHE A 637 12.44 17.22 0.70
C PHE A 637 11.71 18.58 0.51
N ASP A 638 11.58 19.05 -0.72
CA ASP A 638 10.94 20.34 -1.06
C ASP A 638 9.45 20.14 -1.44
N HIS A 639 8.62 19.90 -0.43
CA HIS A 639 7.16 19.79 -0.56
C HIS A 639 6.44 21.09 -0.13
N HIS A 640 7.05 22.26 -0.34
CA HIS A 640 6.55 23.52 0.22
C HIS A 640 5.20 24.02 -0.36
N GLU A 641 4.78 23.57 -1.55
CA GLU A 641 3.53 24.00 -2.18
C GLU A 641 2.30 23.12 -1.86
N HIS A 642 2.46 21.80 -1.73
CA HIS A 642 1.31 20.88 -1.76
C HIS A 642 0.43 20.97 -0.52
N VAL A 643 1.00 20.91 0.70
CA VAL A 643 0.22 20.94 1.94
C VAL A 643 -0.51 22.28 2.14
N ARG A 644 0.14 23.39 1.79
CA ARG A 644 -0.46 24.74 1.93
C ARG A 644 -1.75 24.88 1.16
N ARG A 645 -1.81 24.38 -0.08
CA ARG A 645 -3.02 24.48 -0.92
C ARG A 645 -4.23 23.71 -0.38
N PHE A 646 -4.02 22.64 0.38
CA PHE A 646 -5.12 21.92 1.03
C PHE A 646 -5.62 22.61 2.30
N VAL A 647 -4.74 23.33 3.01
CA VAL A 647 -5.06 24.02 4.28
C VAL A 647 -5.57 25.45 4.06
N ASP A 648 -4.95 26.25 3.19
CA ASP A 648 -5.23 27.69 3.05
C ASP A 648 -6.58 27.99 2.38
N GLU A 649 -7.17 27.03 1.64
CA GLU A 649 -8.57 27.10 1.16
C GLU A 649 -9.58 26.65 2.23
N GLY A 650 -9.11 26.19 3.40
CA GLY A 650 -9.91 25.87 4.58
C GLY A 650 -10.29 27.13 5.34
N ALA A 651 -11.35 27.83 4.89
CA ALA A 651 -11.81 29.07 5.50
C ALA A 651 -12.28 28.90 6.96
N LEU A 652 -11.36 29.10 7.91
CA LEU A 652 -11.61 29.19 9.34
C LEU A 652 -12.43 30.46 9.67
N HIS A 653 -13.74 30.40 9.40
CA HIS A 653 -14.72 31.40 9.84
C HIS A 653 -15.02 31.30 11.35
N HIS A 654 -13.97 31.34 12.18
CA HIS A 654 -14.10 31.75 13.57
C HIS A 654 -13.63 33.19 13.70
N ILE A 655 -14.62 34.07 13.87
CA ILE A 655 -14.46 35.52 13.96
C ILE A 655 -13.62 35.86 15.20
N ILE A 656 -12.43 36.41 14.98
CA ILE A 656 -11.69 37.14 16.02
C ILE A 656 -12.16 38.59 15.99
N VAL A 657 -12.99 38.96 16.97
CA VAL A 657 -13.19 40.33 17.43
C VAL A 657 -12.68 40.38 18.87
N TRP A 658 -12.15 41.55 19.26
CA TRP A 658 -11.55 41.86 20.55
C TRP A 658 -12.42 41.47 21.77
#